data_AF-A0A5D0QDB6-F1
#
_entry.id   AF-A0A5D0QDB6-F1
#
_cell.length_a   1.000
_cell.length_b   1.000
_cell.length_c   1.000
_cell.angle_alpha   90.00
_cell.angle_beta   90.00
_cell.angle_gamma   90.00
#
_symmetry.space_group_name_H-M   'P 1'
#
loop_
_entity.id
_entity.type
_entity.pdbx_description
1 polymer ?
#
loop_
_entity_poly.entity_id
_entity_poly.type
_entity_poly.pdbx_seq_one_letter_code
_entity_poly.pdbx_strand_id
1 'polypeptide(L)'
;MSANNPPYGQDPDRTTAYNWNQGQQPEQEPTAQYPGPPYPPQQPYQQQQYGQPQYDAQGQGAYGQQASYGQQPSYGSQYGQQQPSYGGAPQYGGQQPQQGWQQEQQPQQGGWQQQPQQGGWQQEQQPQQGWQQEQAGWQQEQSWQQEQQPQQGGWQQQGPDGFGPPAPVKKGRKSWIIAVSAALAVILLGGGAVWAVGAFGGGGTQPNDVLPANSIAYARLDLDPAANQKLALFQLARKFTVTKDSFSGEDPRKALFDLVNEQDEDSKLDFAKDVDPWLGSRIGFAAVPSGKEEPDVAVAVQVKDQELAKAGIAKLMDGDKYGVAFREDYALLSSTQALADKYAQAEGSLSDNAEFSDDMGTVGEQGVLSFWADMGGLVELAKKEIPADQQAAVDQVKDARFAGALRFDSAYVELAGIVRGAKGMTPQGELPKADLGTLPASTAGALSISGLDQIVTKQWAEIEKQATAAGSTEISQMLQQAKTQFGLELPGDLATVFGKNFTVAVDSQGLDSDQIKGGVRIMTDPAKAQAILDKVQAALTQNGGAAPQIAKVSGDGVFTVATTDEYAKALAAEGTLADSETFQTAIPNAADVNYALFVDLDKVEKLYLASMEGDDKANAQVLRAVGLSGTQTDTEATFSLRLLFN
;
A
#
# COMPACT_ATOMS: atom_id res chain seq x y z
N MET A 1 -29.64 6.07 -42.77
CA MET A 1 -29.77 7.52 -42.45
C MET A 1 -29.87 7.63 -40.93
N SER A 2 -29.35 8.72 -40.38
CA SER A 2 -28.99 8.99 -38.96
C SER A 2 -30.05 8.55 -37.93
N ALA A 3 -29.75 8.04 -36.72
CA ALA A 3 -28.60 8.16 -35.80
C ALA A 3 -28.42 9.54 -35.14
N ASN A 4 -28.90 9.68 -33.89
CA ASN A 4 -28.23 10.29 -32.74
C ASN A 4 -29.23 10.72 -31.65
N ASN A 5 -29.16 10.09 -30.48
CA ASN A 5 -29.49 10.70 -29.19
C ASN A 5 -28.76 9.91 -28.08
N PRO A 6 -27.88 10.52 -27.27
CA PRO A 6 -27.17 9.80 -26.21
C PRO A 6 -28.02 9.69 -24.92
N PRO A 7 -27.75 8.73 -24.02
CA PRO A 7 -28.27 8.73 -22.66
C PRO A 7 -27.59 9.80 -21.79
N TYR A 8 -28.24 10.18 -20.69
CA TYR A 8 -27.80 11.21 -19.74
C TYR A 8 -26.59 10.76 -18.90
N GLY A 9 -25.73 11.70 -18.48
CA GLY A 9 -24.88 11.48 -17.30
C GLY A 9 -23.44 12.03 -17.31
N GLN A 10 -22.98 12.79 -18.32
CA GLN A 10 -21.61 13.34 -18.31
C GLN A 10 -21.60 14.87 -18.39
N ASP A 11 -20.89 15.47 -17.45
CA ASP A 11 -20.53 16.89 -17.40
C ASP A 11 -19.37 17.16 -18.39
N PRO A 12 -19.54 18.02 -19.41
CA PRO A 12 -18.56 18.19 -20.47
C PRO A 12 -17.30 18.98 -20.07
N ASP A 13 -17.26 19.65 -18.91
CA ASP A 13 -16.15 20.56 -18.56
C ASP A 13 -15.01 19.90 -17.74
N ARG A 14 -15.04 18.58 -17.54
CA ARG A 14 -14.04 17.85 -16.73
C ARG A 14 -12.70 17.53 -17.42
N THR A 15 -12.27 18.34 -18.39
CA THR A 15 -10.94 18.24 -19.01
C THR A 15 -10.32 19.61 -19.31
N THR A 16 -9.59 20.18 -18.35
CA THR A 16 -8.61 21.24 -18.66
C THR A 16 -7.27 20.95 -18.00
N ALA A 17 -6.28 20.55 -18.80
CA ALA A 17 -4.90 20.43 -18.34
C ALA A 17 -4.29 21.83 -18.12
N TYR A 18 -3.59 22.02 -17.01
CA TYR A 18 -3.02 23.31 -16.62
C TYR A 18 -1.84 23.67 -17.54
N ASN A 19 -2.03 24.68 -18.41
CA ASN A 19 -0.98 25.15 -19.32
C ASN A 19 -0.28 26.39 -18.72
N TRP A 20 0.91 26.18 -18.14
CA TRP A 20 1.68 27.22 -17.45
C TRP A 20 2.37 28.17 -18.44
N ASN A 21 1.61 29.06 -19.08
CA ASN A 21 2.11 30.29 -19.72
C ASN A 21 0.97 31.19 -20.25
N GLN A 22 0.33 31.96 -19.37
CA GLN A 22 -0.19 33.29 -19.71
C GLN A 22 -0.47 34.10 -18.43
N GLY A 23 0.24 35.22 -18.28
CA GLY A 23 0.13 36.07 -17.11
C GLY A 23 -0.84 37.23 -17.31
N GLN A 24 -1.68 37.45 -16.29
CA GLN A 24 -2.17 38.75 -15.80
C GLN A 24 -2.95 39.67 -16.76
N GLN A 25 -4.27 39.76 -16.56
CA GLN A 25 -4.94 41.03 -16.17
C GLN A 25 -6.32 40.76 -15.52
N PRO A 26 -6.77 41.59 -14.56
CA PRO A 26 -8.00 41.34 -13.77
C PRO A 26 -9.26 42.07 -14.28
N GLU A 27 -10.45 41.49 -14.06
CA GLU A 27 -11.74 42.11 -14.40
C GLU A 27 -12.48 42.75 -13.19
N GLN A 28 -12.41 44.08 -13.15
CA GLN A 28 -13.46 45.09 -12.88
C GLN A 28 -14.43 45.02 -11.66
N GLU A 29 -14.52 46.18 -10.98
CA GLU A 29 -15.59 46.63 -10.06
C GLU A 29 -16.64 47.54 -10.78
N PRO A 30 -17.82 47.83 -10.17
CA PRO A 30 -18.96 48.43 -10.89
C PRO A 30 -19.14 49.98 -10.84
N THR A 31 -19.40 50.56 -12.02
CA THR A 31 -20.25 51.74 -12.40
C THR A 31 -20.54 52.94 -11.46
N ALA A 32 -20.27 54.19 -11.93
CA ALA A 32 -21.26 55.31 -12.00
C ALA A 32 -20.79 56.67 -12.64
N GLN A 33 -21.53 57.16 -13.66
CA GLN A 33 -21.96 58.56 -14.00
C GLN A 33 -21.02 59.73 -14.51
N TYR A 34 -21.19 60.08 -15.81
CA TYR A 34 -21.25 61.43 -16.50
C TYR A 34 -20.11 62.50 -16.45
N PRO A 35 -20.00 63.48 -17.40
CA PRO A 35 -20.38 63.59 -18.84
C PRO A 35 -19.22 64.06 -19.82
N GLY A 36 -19.41 64.03 -21.17
CA GLY A 36 -18.40 64.31 -22.25
C GLY A 36 -18.19 65.81 -22.66
N PRO A 37 -17.83 66.21 -23.92
CA PRO A 37 -17.60 65.51 -25.24
C PRO A 37 -16.28 66.00 -25.98
N PRO A 38 -16.05 65.99 -27.34
CA PRO A 38 -16.64 65.28 -28.51
C PRO A 38 -15.67 64.53 -29.51
N TYR A 39 -16.27 63.74 -30.42
CA TYR A 39 -15.88 63.00 -31.67
C TYR A 39 -14.91 63.64 -32.74
N PRO A 40 -14.60 63.00 -33.93
CA PRO A 40 -14.24 61.60 -34.35
C PRO A 40 -13.10 61.62 -35.45
N PRO A 41 -13.02 60.79 -36.54
CA PRO A 41 -13.24 59.33 -36.80
C PRO A 41 -11.89 58.60 -37.20
N GLN A 42 -11.77 57.29 -37.46
CA GLN A 42 -12.23 56.50 -38.63
C GLN A 42 -12.13 54.97 -38.41
N GLN A 43 -12.89 54.20 -39.20
CA GLN A 43 -12.88 52.73 -39.37
C GLN A 43 -12.46 52.37 -40.81
N PRO A 44 -12.52 51.10 -41.28
CA PRO A 44 -12.03 49.83 -40.73
C PRO A 44 -11.15 49.08 -41.77
N TYR A 45 -10.61 47.89 -41.43
CA TYR A 45 -10.22 46.91 -42.46
C TYR A 45 -10.75 45.51 -42.17
N GLN A 46 -11.08 44.80 -43.25
CA GLN A 46 -11.82 43.55 -43.28
C GLN A 46 -10.89 42.33 -43.34
N GLN A 47 -11.46 41.16 -43.01
CA GLN A 47 -10.86 39.85 -43.28
C GLN A 47 -10.67 39.61 -44.78
N GLN A 48 -9.66 38.83 -45.17
CA GLN A 48 -9.86 37.82 -46.21
C GLN A 48 -8.89 36.63 -46.11
N GLN A 49 -9.33 35.55 -46.76
CA GLN A 49 -8.93 34.14 -46.65
C GLN A 49 -8.01 33.75 -47.84
N TYR A 50 -7.29 32.62 -47.75
CA TYR A 50 -6.65 31.78 -48.81
C TYR A 50 -5.39 31.12 -48.17
N GLY A 51 -4.92 29.91 -48.50
CA GLY A 51 -5.37 28.86 -49.43
C GLY A 51 -4.26 27.80 -49.56
N GLN A 52 -4.59 26.51 -49.69
CA GLN A 52 -3.62 25.41 -49.81
C GLN A 52 -2.97 25.36 -51.20
N PRO A 53 -1.78 24.74 -51.38
CA PRO A 53 -1.73 23.48 -52.15
C PRO A 53 -0.66 22.46 -51.67
N GLN A 54 -0.46 21.40 -52.47
CA GLN A 54 0.14 20.10 -52.15
C GLN A 54 1.19 19.67 -53.21
N TYR A 55 2.01 18.64 -52.89
CA TYR A 55 2.78 17.71 -53.76
C TYR A 55 4.32 17.87 -53.96
N ASP A 56 5.01 16.79 -53.51
CA ASP A 56 6.04 15.94 -54.16
C ASP A 56 7.53 16.29 -54.44
N ALA A 57 8.35 15.33 -53.94
CA ALA A 57 9.42 14.56 -54.60
C ALA A 57 10.89 15.07 -54.72
N GLN A 58 11.78 14.23 -54.14
CA GLN A 58 13.12 13.78 -54.59
C GLN A 58 14.22 14.80 -54.99
N GLY A 59 15.40 14.65 -54.37
CA GLY A 59 16.66 15.19 -54.90
C GLY A 59 17.88 14.94 -54.00
N GLN A 60 18.80 14.07 -54.43
CA GLN A 60 20.14 13.91 -53.82
C GLN A 60 21.09 15.00 -54.35
N GLY A 61 22.07 15.45 -53.55
CA GLY A 61 23.16 16.30 -54.03
C GLY A 61 24.14 16.73 -52.92
N ALA A 62 25.42 16.42 -53.11
CA ALA A 62 26.49 16.75 -52.16
C ALA A 62 27.46 17.80 -52.74
N TYR A 63 28.52 18.10 -51.97
CA TYR A 63 29.74 18.87 -52.30
C TYR A 63 29.70 20.41 -52.18
N GLY A 64 30.76 20.97 -51.58
CA GLY A 64 31.12 22.39 -51.69
C GLY A 64 31.75 23.00 -50.43
N GLN A 65 33.07 22.93 -50.27
CA GLN A 65 33.81 23.74 -49.29
C GLN A 65 33.92 25.20 -49.79
N GLN A 66 34.09 26.20 -48.90
CA GLN A 66 35.37 26.92 -48.71
C GLN A 66 35.35 27.91 -47.51
N ALA A 67 36.52 28.08 -46.88
CA ALA A 67 36.88 29.00 -45.79
C ALA A 67 37.06 30.46 -46.29
N SER A 68 37.34 31.54 -45.55
CA SER A 68 37.43 31.97 -44.13
C SER A 68 37.83 33.48 -44.15
N TYR A 69 37.67 34.28 -43.08
CA TYR A 69 38.75 35.17 -42.57
C TYR A 69 38.36 36.00 -41.32
N GLY A 70 39.27 36.02 -40.32
CA GLY A 70 39.51 37.17 -39.43
C GLY A 70 38.88 37.14 -38.02
N GLN A 71 39.56 37.49 -36.92
CA GLN A 71 41.01 37.50 -36.56
C GLN A 71 41.10 37.72 -35.03
N GLN A 72 42.26 37.44 -34.44
CA GLN A 72 42.53 37.40 -32.98
C GLN A 72 42.99 38.79 -32.45
N PRO A 73 43.29 39.03 -31.14
CA PRO A 73 44.45 38.42 -30.44
C PRO A 73 44.28 38.14 -28.91
N SER A 74 45.35 37.58 -28.32
CA SER A 74 45.50 37.21 -26.90
C SER A 74 46.87 37.68 -26.35
N TYR A 75 46.98 37.83 -25.02
CA TYR A 75 48.20 37.98 -24.20
C TYR A 75 47.82 37.53 -22.75
N GLY A 76 48.64 36.85 -21.92
CA GLY A 76 49.92 36.17 -22.13
C GLY A 76 50.79 36.05 -20.85
N SER A 77 51.06 34.82 -20.38
CA SER A 77 52.29 34.37 -19.65
C SER A 77 52.61 34.86 -18.20
N GLN A 78 53.41 34.20 -17.32
CA GLN A 78 53.99 32.82 -17.19
C GLN A 78 54.87 32.66 -15.88
N TYR A 79 55.29 31.42 -15.54
CA TYR A 79 56.43 30.96 -14.65
C TYR A 79 56.14 30.64 -13.15
N GLY A 80 56.69 29.57 -12.53
CA GLY A 80 57.52 28.42 -13.00
C GLY A 80 58.27 27.63 -11.88
N GLN A 81 58.96 26.52 -12.22
CA GLN A 81 59.91 25.66 -11.43
C GLN A 81 59.33 24.51 -10.54
N GLN A 82 59.99 23.35 -10.28
CA GLN A 82 60.80 22.42 -11.12
C GLN A 82 60.99 21.01 -10.42
N GLN A 83 61.65 20.05 -11.09
CA GLN A 83 61.79 18.58 -10.86
C GLN A 83 62.94 18.18 -9.85
N PRO A 84 63.38 16.89 -9.59
CA PRO A 84 63.53 15.71 -10.49
C PRO A 84 63.30 14.27 -9.91
N SER A 85 63.75 13.24 -10.64
CA SER A 85 63.43 11.78 -10.51
C SER A 85 64.68 10.85 -10.59
N TYR A 86 64.57 9.60 -10.09
CA TYR A 86 65.38 8.38 -10.36
C TYR A 86 64.55 7.12 -9.98
N GLY A 87 64.71 5.89 -10.49
CA GLY A 87 65.45 5.42 -11.69
C GLY A 87 66.14 4.03 -11.56
N GLY A 88 65.52 2.90 -11.98
CA GLY A 88 66.20 1.58 -12.05
C GLY A 88 65.34 0.32 -12.33
N ALA A 89 65.88 -0.65 -13.09
CA ALA A 89 65.37 -2.01 -13.43
C ALA A 89 66.58 -2.91 -13.86
N PRO A 90 66.49 -4.18 -14.38
CA PRO A 90 65.46 -5.26 -14.37
C PRO A 90 65.99 -6.73 -14.13
N GLN A 91 65.08 -7.73 -14.22
CA GLN A 91 65.25 -9.11 -14.79
C GLN A 91 65.76 -10.34 -13.94
N TYR A 92 65.39 -11.55 -14.44
CA TYR A 92 65.57 -12.96 -14.00
C TYR A 92 64.53 -13.48 -12.96
N GLY A 93 64.01 -14.71 -13.00
CA GLY A 93 64.09 -15.85 -13.94
C GLY A 93 63.13 -16.97 -13.45
N GLY A 94 62.56 -17.82 -14.33
CA GLY A 94 61.41 -18.68 -13.98
C GLY A 94 61.69 -20.17 -13.70
N GLN A 95 60.66 -20.92 -13.23
CA GLN A 95 60.50 -22.38 -13.39
C GLN A 95 59.10 -22.90 -12.98
N GLN A 96 58.65 -23.97 -13.65
CA GLN A 96 57.49 -24.86 -13.38
C GLN A 96 58.05 -26.26 -12.94
N PRO A 97 57.26 -27.35 -12.76
CA PRO A 97 56.02 -27.60 -11.98
C PRO A 97 56.07 -28.96 -11.19
N GLN A 98 54.98 -29.38 -10.52
CA GLN A 98 54.62 -30.78 -10.14
C GLN A 98 53.18 -30.77 -9.53
N GLN A 99 52.16 -31.58 -9.84
CA GLN A 99 51.97 -33.06 -10.00
C GLN A 99 52.32 -33.88 -8.74
N GLY A 100 51.50 -34.78 -8.18
CA GLY A 100 50.16 -35.32 -8.52
C GLY A 100 49.73 -36.47 -7.55
N TRP A 101 48.71 -37.28 -7.93
CA TRP A 101 48.17 -38.50 -7.24
C TRP A 101 47.19 -38.25 -6.05
N GLN A 102 45.92 -38.71 -5.99
CA GLN A 102 45.21 -39.99 -6.25
C GLN A 102 45.21 -41.01 -5.09
N GLN A 103 44.05 -41.26 -4.43
CA GLN A 103 43.30 -42.54 -4.44
C GLN A 103 42.10 -42.59 -3.45
N GLU A 104 40.88 -42.53 -3.98
CA GLU A 104 39.90 -43.64 -4.00
C GLU A 104 39.84 -44.70 -2.86
N GLN A 105 38.72 -44.79 -2.12
CA GLN A 105 37.72 -45.91 -2.16
C GLN A 105 36.78 -46.01 -0.93
N GLN A 106 35.53 -46.41 -1.21
CA GLN A 106 34.46 -46.92 -0.31
C GLN A 106 34.76 -48.39 0.13
N PRO A 107 33.99 -49.14 1.00
CA PRO A 107 32.52 -49.05 1.22
C PRO A 107 31.85 -49.50 2.57
N GLN A 108 30.56 -49.14 2.69
CA GLN A 108 29.37 -49.93 3.15
C GLN A 108 29.11 -50.49 4.58
N GLN A 109 27.80 -50.45 4.92
CA GLN A 109 27.00 -51.27 5.88
C GLN A 109 27.25 -51.08 7.40
N GLY A 110 26.26 -51.15 8.32
CA GLY A 110 24.79 -51.30 8.27
C GLY A 110 24.22 -51.64 9.68
N GLY A 111 22.92 -51.41 9.98
CA GLY A 111 22.32 -51.80 11.29
C GLY A 111 20.91 -51.24 11.59
N TRP A 112 20.07 -51.98 12.33
CA TRP A 112 18.62 -51.75 12.57
C TRP A 112 18.21 -51.84 14.06
N GLN A 113 16.91 -51.57 14.34
CA GLN A 113 16.07 -51.90 15.54
C GLN A 113 15.95 -50.77 16.58
N GLN A 114 14.77 -50.17 16.87
CA GLN A 114 13.47 -50.64 17.42
C GLN A 114 13.40 -50.68 18.98
N GLN A 115 12.59 -49.76 19.53
CA GLN A 115 11.61 -49.77 20.67
C GLN A 115 11.53 -50.98 21.68
N PRO A 116 10.85 -50.88 22.87
CA PRO A 116 9.98 -49.80 23.39
C PRO A 116 9.97 -49.52 24.94
N GLN A 117 9.06 -48.62 25.37
CA GLN A 117 8.04 -48.79 26.45
C GLN A 117 8.26 -48.34 27.93
N GLN A 118 7.12 -47.91 28.54
CA GLN A 118 6.76 -47.66 29.96
C GLN A 118 7.40 -46.39 30.61
N GLY A 119 6.75 -45.52 31.40
CA GLY A 119 5.53 -45.60 32.22
C GLY A 119 5.91 -45.85 33.70
N GLY A 120 5.52 -45.08 34.73
CA GLY A 120 4.75 -43.82 34.86
C GLY A 120 4.62 -43.42 36.35
N TRP A 121 3.84 -42.37 36.66
CA TRP A 121 3.26 -41.99 37.98
C TRP A 121 4.12 -41.38 39.13
N GLN A 122 3.61 -40.24 39.65
CA GLN A 122 3.46 -39.85 41.09
C GLN A 122 4.74 -39.62 41.95
N GLN A 123 4.77 -38.83 43.03
CA GLN A 123 3.74 -37.99 43.70
C GLN A 123 4.41 -36.78 44.41
N GLU A 124 3.62 -35.85 44.94
CA GLU A 124 4.08 -34.72 45.75
C GLU A 124 4.78 -35.12 47.07
N GLN A 125 5.71 -34.28 47.53
CA GLN A 125 5.70 -33.78 48.92
C GLN A 125 6.62 -32.57 49.16
N GLN A 126 6.00 -31.49 49.65
CA GLN A 126 6.62 -30.46 50.51
C GLN A 126 6.89 -31.07 51.91
N PRO A 127 7.81 -30.54 52.77
CA PRO A 127 7.75 -29.13 53.20
C PRO A 127 9.05 -28.37 53.60
N GLN A 128 8.95 -27.05 53.42
CA GLN A 128 9.36 -25.92 54.27
C GLN A 128 10.42 -26.00 55.41
N GLN A 129 11.10 -24.84 55.51
CA GLN A 129 11.62 -24.12 56.71
C GLN A 129 13.05 -24.39 57.22
N GLY A 130 13.80 -23.28 57.40
CA GLY A 130 15.11 -23.22 58.04
C GLY A 130 15.81 -21.87 57.82
N TRP A 131 15.59 -20.89 58.71
CA TRP A 131 16.28 -19.58 58.71
C TRP A 131 17.66 -19.68 59.37
N GLN A 132 18.64 -18.86 58.93
CA GLN A 132 19.40 -17.92 59.79
C GLN A 132 20.34 -16.96 59.02
N GLN A 133 20.71 -15.86 59.67
CA GLN A 133 21.53 -14.73 59.17
C GLN A 133 22.92 -14.73 59.80
N GLU A 134 23.95 -14.23 59.08
CA GLU A 134 25.04 -13.35 59.55
C GLU A 134 25.90 -12.96 58.32
N GLN A 135 25.79 -11.75 57.79
CA GLN A 135 26.48 -10.49 58.13
C GLN A 135 27.98 -10.36 57.76
N ALA A 136 28.20 -9.41 56.85
CA ALA A 136 29.32 -8.45 56.76
C ALA A 136 30.69 -8.87 56.18
N GLY A 137 31.05 -8.21 55.06
CA GLY A 137 32.38 -7.60 54.92
C GLY A 137 33.17 -7.89 53.63
N TRP A 138 32.87 -7.20 52.51
CA TRP A 138 33.79 -7.12 51.36
C TRP A 138 33.81 -5.75 50.67
N GLN A 139 34.98 -5.12 50.72
CA GLN A 139 35.60 -4.26 49.70
C GLN A 139 36.84 -5.04 49.23
N GLN A 140 37.38 -4.95 48.02
CA GLN A 140 37.04 -4.22 46.79
C GLN A 140 37.95 -4.79 45.68
N GLU A 141 37.41 -5.08 44.48
CA GLU A 141 38.14 -5.30 43.20
C GLU A 141 39.17 -6.47 43.17
N GLN A 142 39.57 -7.07 42.03
CA GLN A 142 39.29 -6.85 40.61
C GLN A 142 39.58 -8.17 39.85
N SER A 143 38.81 -8.49 38.79
CA SER A 143 39.26 -9.09 37.51
C SER A 143 38.15 -9.92 36.86
N TRP A 144 38.02 -9.77 35.55
CA TRP A 144 36.88 -10.24 34.77
C TRP A 144 37.09 -11.67 34.25
N GLN A 145 36.11 -12.55 34.49
CA GLN A 145 35.85 -13.69 33.61
C GLN A 145 34.39 -13.65 33.16
N GLN A 146 34.20 -14.02 31.89
CA GLN A 146 33.01 -13.74 31.10
C GLN A 146 32.10 -14.96 31.12
N GLU A 147 31.17 -15.02 32.07
CA GLU A 147 30.09 -16.01 32.06
C GLU A 147 28.81 -15.44 31.45
N GLN A 148 28.14 -16.27 30.66
CA GLN A 148 27.07 -15.88 29.76
C GLN A 148 25.77 -15.65 30.53
N GLN A 149 25.24 -14.43 30.50
CA GLN A 149 23.87 -14.16 30.96
C GLN A 149 22.87 -14.46 29.83
N PRO A 150 21.74 -15.12 30.13
CA PRO A 150 20.66 -15.29 29.15
C PRO A 150 20.02 -13.95 28.83
N GLN A 151 19.85 -13.65 27.55
CA GLN A 151 19.19 -12.42 27.11
C GLN A 151 17.72 -12.40 27.57
N GLN A 152 17.30 -11.30 28.17
CA GLN A 152 15.91 -11.09 28.58
C GLN A 152 15.06 -10.84 27.34
N GLY A 153 13.87 -11.46 27.29
CA GLY A 153 13.03 -11.50 26.09
C GLY A 153 12.54 -10.12 25.65
N GLY A 154 12.69 -9.84 24.35
CA GLY A 154 12.04 -8.71 23.70
C GLY A 154 10.53 -8.90 23.61
N TRP A 155 9.81 -7.78 23.54
CA TRP A 155 8.35 -7.72 23.49
C TRP A 155 7.77 -8.40 22.24
N GLN A 156 7.21 -9.60 22.41
CA GLN A 156 6.27 -10.18 21.48
C GLN A 156 4.86 -10.02 22.05
N GLN A 157 4.08 -9.09 21.50
CA GLN A 157 2.65 -9.03 21.82
C GLN A 157 1.97 -10.30 21.30
N GLN A 158 1.43 -11.09 22.21
CA GLN A 158 0.47 -12.13 21.87
C GLN A 158 -0.84 -11.43 21.49
N GLY A 159 -1.19 -11.49 20.20
CA GLY A 159 -2.55 -11.16 19.75
C GLY A 159 -3.56 -12.18 20.29
N PRO A 160 -4.88 -11.92 20.15
CA PRO A 160 -5.91 -12.81 20.69
C PRO A 160 -5.77 -14.24 20.13
N ASP A 161 -5.82 -15.24 21.02
CA ASP A 161 -5.79 -16.65 20.66
C ASP A 161 -7.02 -17.05 19.83
N GLY A 162 -6.90 -16.96 18.50
CA GLY A 162 -7.96 -17.29 17.55
C GLY A 162 -7.46 -17.64 16.15
N PHE A 163 -6.34 -17.06 15.72
CA PHE A 163 -5.67 -17.40 14.46
C PHE A 163 -4.20 -17.75 14.70
N GLY A 164 -3.94 -18.99 15.11
CA GLY A 164 -2.60 -19.56 14.99
C GLY A 164 -2.18 -19.65 13.51
N PRO A 165 -0.87 -19.63 13.19
CA PRO A 165 -0.42 -19.86 11.83
C PRO A 165 -0.98 -21.20 11.34
N PRO A 166 -1.50 -21.28 10.10
CA PRO A 166 -2.14 -22.50 9.61
C PRO A 166 -1.18 -23.68 9.73
N ALA A 167 -1.64 -24.76 10.35
CA ALA A 167 -0.84 -25.97 10.51
C ALA A 167 -0.31 -26.41 9.13
N PRO A 168 0.98 -26.78 9.00
CA PRO A 168 1.59 -27.05 7.71
C PRO A 168 0.82 -28.14 6.98
N VAL A 169 0.13 -27.74 5.91
CA VAL A 169 -0.69 -28.64 5.09
C VAL A 169 0.24 -29.71 4.54
N LYS A 170 -0.03 -30.98 4.87
CA LYS A 170 0.82 -32.10 4.45
C LYS A 170 0.92 -32.09 2.92
N LYS A 171 2.15 -31.96 2.40
CA LYS A 171 2.47 -31.91 0.95
C LYS A 171 1.77 -33.05 0.19
N GLY A 172 0.61 -32.74 -0.38
CA GLY A 172 -0.10 -33.55 -1.35
C GLY A 172 0.06 -32.89 -2.71
N ARG A 173 0.61 -33.61 -3.68
CA ARG A 173 0.97 -33.11 -5.02
C ARG A 173 -0.29 -32.89 -5.88
N LYS A 174 -1.15 -31.93 -5.51
CA LYS A 174 -2.45 -31.68 -6.14
C LYS A 174 -2.81 -30.20 -6.24
N SER A 175 -2.93 -29.75 -7.47
CA SER A 175 -3.64 -28.57 -7.96
C SER A 175 -3.04 -27.25 -7.54
N TRP A 176 -1.88 -26.93 -8.13
CA TRP A 176 -1.20 -25.64 -7.95
C TRP A 176 -2.10 -24.45 -8.35
N ILE A 177 -2.98 -24.57 -9.34
CA ILE A 177 -3.96 -23.50 -9.67
C ILE A 177 -5.01 -23.30 -8.57
N ILE A 178 -5.49 -24.38 -7.92
CA ILE A 178 -6.41 -24.26 -6.77
C ILE A 178 -5.65 -23.74 -5.54
N ALA A 179 -4.40 -24.16 -5.34
CA ALA A 179 -3.54 -23.67 -4.27
C ALA A 179 -3.16 -22.19 -4.45
N VAL A 180 -2.93 -21.72 -5.68
CA VAL A 180 -2.71 -20.29 -6.00
C VAL A 180 -4.00 -19.49 -5.83
N SER A 181 -5.15 -20.04 -6.23
CA SER A 181 -6.46 -19.39 -6.01
C SER A 181 -6.79 -19.27 -4.51
N ALA A 182 -6.51 -20.31 -3.72
CA ALA A 182 -6.69 -20.31 -2.27
C ALA A 182 -5.64 -19.46 -1.54
N ALA A 183 -4.37 -19.46 -2.00
CA ALA A 183 -3.34 -18.60 -1.45
C ALA A 183 -3.61 -17.12 -1.73
N LEU A 184 -4.08 -16.76 -2.93
CA LEU A 184 -4.53 -15.40 -3.25
C LEU A 184 -5.75 -15.02 -2.40
N ALA A 185 -6.72 -15.92 -2.21
CA ALA A 185 -7.85 -15.67 -1.30
C ALA A 185 -7.42 -15.45 0.16
N VAL A 186 -6.38 -16.16 0.64
CA VAL A 186 -5.81 -15.96 1.98
C VAL A 186 -4.99 -14.66 2.07
N ILE A 187 -4.20 -14.33 1.05
CA ILE A 187 -3.43 -13.07 0.97
C ILE A 187 -4.36 -11.84 0.93
N LEU A 188 -5.53 -11.96 0.29
CA LEU A 188 -6.54 -10.91 0.24
C LEU A 188 -7.33 -10.73 1.55
N LEU A 189 -7.28 -11.69 2.49
CA LEU A 189 -8.08 -11.68 3.73
C LEU A 189 -7.28 -11.73 5.05
N GLY A 190 -5.98 -12.06 5.01
CA GLY A 190 -5.08 -12.08 6.16
C GLY A 190 -3.83 -11.24 5.91
N GLY A 191 -3.68 -10.14 6.64
CA GLY A 191 -2.70 -9.08 6.35
C GLY A 191 -1.25 -9.57 6.14
N GLY A 192 -0.76 -9.43 4.92
CA GLY A 192 0.62 -9.73 4.52
C GLY A 192 0.89 -9.23 3.09
N ALA A 193 1.28 -7.97 2.95
CA ALA A 193 1.44 -7.34 1.64
C ALA A 193 2.76 -7.77 0.96
N VAL A 194 2.68 -8.61 -0.08
CA VAL A 194 3.71 -8.72 -1.12
C VAL A 194 3.07 -8.99 -2.49
N TRP A 195 3.60 -8.30 -3.51
CA TRP A 195 3.51 -8.55 -4.96
C TRP A 195 2.34 -8.01 -5.83
N ALA A 196 2.80 -7.26 -6.85
CA ALA A 196 2.42 -7.39 -8.28
C ALA A 196 1.44 -6.40 -8.97
N VAL A 197 1.98 -5.21 -9.25
CA VAL A 197 1.86 -4.41 -10.51
C VAL A 197 0.56 -3.59 -10.75
N GLY A 198 0.62 -2.61 -11.67
CA GLY A 198 -0.43 -1.66 -12.10
C GLY A 198 -0.76 -1.54 -13.61
N ALA A 199 -2.02 -1.30 -14.02
CA ALA A 199 -2.48 -1.28 -15.42
C ALA A 199 -3.61 -0.26 -15.69
N PHE A 200 -3.45 0.46 -16.80
CA PHE A 200 -4.55 0.68 -17.72
C PHE A 200 -4.66 -0.57 -18.59
N GLY A 201 -5.86 -1.12 -18.74
CA GLY A 201 -6.07 -2.29 -19.60
C GLY A 201 -5.75 -1.95 -21.05
N GLY A 202 -4.74 -2.62 -21.62
CA GLY A 202 -4.54 -2.63 -23.06
C GLY A 202 -5.81 -3.14 -23.75
N GLY A 203 -6.18 -2.55 -24.89
CA GLY A 203 -7.42 -2.87 -25.59
C GLY A 203 -7.60 -4.37 -25.90
N GLY A 204 -8.85 -4.81 -25.94
CA GLY A 204 -9.24 -6.22 -26.08
C GLY A 204 -10.06 -6.71 -24.89
N THR A 205 -10.68 -7.89 -25.04
CA THR A 205 -11.50 -8.56 -24.04
C THR A 205 -10.75 -8.70 -22.70
N GLN A 206 -11.42 -8.38 -21.60
CA GLN A 206 -10.90 -8.51 -20.23
C GLN A 206 -11.39 -9.82 -19.59
N PRO A 207 -10.73 -10.32 -18.52
CA PRO A 207 -11.16 -11.58 -17.91
C PRO A 207 -12.60 -11.53 -17.36
N ASN A 208 -13.07 -10.37 -16.90
CA ASN A 208 -14.46 -10.17 -16.46
C ASN A 208 -15.50 -10.29 -17.58
N ASP A 209 -15.12 -10.17 -18.86
CA ASP A 209 -16.04 -10.33 -20.01
C ASP A 209 -16.30 -11.82 -20.35
N VAL A 210 -15.50 -12.74 -19.80
CA VAL A 210 -15.61 -14.20 -20.02
C VAL A 210 -15.90 -15.00 -18.75
N LEU A 211 -15.62 -14.44 -17.57
CA LEU A 211 -15.91 -15.07 -16.27
C LEU A 211 -17.40 -14.95 -15.90
N PRO A 212 -17.95 -15.85 -15.06
CA PRO A 212 -19.40 -15.92 -14.81
C PRO A 212 -20.00 -14.67 -14.14
N ALA A 213 -21.17 -14.25 -14.60
CA ALA A 213 -21.89 -13.07 -14.10
C ALA A 213 -22.20 -13.11 -12.59
N ASN A 214 -22.42 -14.29 -12.04
CA ASN A 214 -22.75 -14.51 -10.63
C ASN A 214 -21.53 -14.74 -9.73
N SER A 215 -20.33 -14.35 -10.17
CA SER A 215 -19.11 -14.42 -9.35
C SER A 215 -19.23 -13.47 -8.15
N ILE A 216 -18.83 -13.94 -6.98
CA ILE A 216 -18.89 -13.19 -5.71
C ILE A 216 -17.52 -12.63 -5.27
N ALA A 217 -16.45 -13.10 -5.90
CA ALA A 217 -15.13 -12.49 -5.80
C ALA A 217 -14.42 -12.62 -7.14
N TYR A 218 -13.59 -11.63 -7.44
CA TYR A 218 -12.84 -11.49 -8.67
C TYR A 218 -11.44 -10.97 -8.37
N ALA A 219 -10.45 -11.49 -9.08
CA ALA A 219 -9.12 -10.90 -9.17
C ALA A 219 -8.64 -10.94 -10.62
N ARG A 220 -7.91 -9.91 -11.04
CA ARG A 220 -7.34 -9.74 -12.37
C ARG A 220 -5.83 -9.54 -12.23
N LEU A 221 -5.07 -10.07 -13.19
CA LEU A 221 -3.63 -9.91 -13.32
C LEU A 221 -3.31 -9.55 -14.79
N ASP A 222 -3.02 -8.29 -15.08
CA ASP A 222 -2.53 -7.80 -16.38
C ASP A 222 -0.99 -7.87 -16.51
N LEU A 223 -0.48 -8.85 -17.23
CA LEU A 223 0.95 -9.07 -17.48
C LEU A 223 1.52 -8.16 -18.59
N ASP A 224 0.69 -7.36 -19.27
CA ASP A 224 1.15 -6.30 -20.18
C ASP A 224 0.41 -4.98 -19.91
N PRO A 225 0.72 -4.32 -18.78
CA PRO A 225 0.13 -3.05 -18.44
C PRO A 225 0.64 -1.92 -19.35
N ALA A 226 0.01 -0.75 -19.22
CA ALA A 226 0.49 0.49 -19.82
C ALA A 226 2.00 0.71 -19.62
N ALA A 227 2.65 1.23 -20.67
CA ALA A 227 4.10 1.29 -20.76
C ALA A 227 4.78 2.05 -19.61
N ASN A 228 4.12 3.09 -19.05
CA ASN A 228 4.61 3.81 -17.88
C ASN A 228 4.66 2.91 -16.63
N GLN A 229 3.63 2.10 -16.40
CA GLN A 229 3.55 1.21 -15.24
C GLN A 229 4.42 -0.02 -15.38
N LYS A 230 4.56 -0.54 -16.61
CA LYS A 230 5.54 -1.58 -16.94
C LYS A 230 6.97 -1.10 -16.65
N LEU A 231 7.32 0.10 -17.09
CA LEU A 231 8.62 0.71 -16.81
C LEU A 231 8.82 0.96 -15.32
N ALA A 232 7.83 1.53 -14.64
CA ALA A 232 7.84 1.76 -13.19
C ALA A 232 8.06 0.45 -12.42
N LEU A 233 7.34 -0.62 -12.74
CA LEU A 233 7.56 -1.95 -12.15
C LEU A 233 9.02 -2.38 -12.26
N PHE A 234 9.57 -2.39 -13.47
CA PHE A 234 10.95 -2.85 -13.68
C PHE A 234 11.97 -1.94 -13.00
N GLN A 235 11.71 -0.62 -12.90
CA GLN A 235 12.56 0.29 -12.15
C GLN A 235 12.50 0.00 -10.63
N LEU A 236 11.31 -0.16 -10.07
CA LEU A 236 11.11 -0.41 -8.64
C LEU A 236 11.56 -1.81 -8.21
N ALA A 237 11.21 -2.85 -8.97
CA ALA A 237 11.65 -4.22 -8.70
C ALA A 237 13.16 -4.43 -8.89
N ARG A 238 13.89 -3.49 -9.49
CA ARG A 238 15.37 -3.50 -9.51
C ARG A 238 16.01 -2.75 -8.33
N LYS A 239 15.24 -2.00 -7.54
CA LYS A 239 15.72 -1.35 -6.30
C LYS A 239 15.86 -2.34 -5.14
N PHE A 240 15.02 -3.38 -5.09
CA PHE A 240 15.02 -4.35 -3.99
C PHE A 240 15.92 -5.56 -4.26
N THR A 241 16.67 -5.98 -3.25
CA THR A 241 17.66 -7.06 -3.39
C THR A 241 17.05 -8.42 -3.70
N VAL A 242 15.85 -8.68 -3.18
CA VAL A 242 15.10 -9.94 -3.36
C VAL A 242 14.39 -10.05 -4.72
N THR A 243 14.25 -8.95 -5.47
CA THR A 243 13.47 -8.93 -6.72
C THR A 243 14.29 -8.57 -7.97
N LYS A 244 15.47 -7.95 -7.80
CA LYS A 244 16.33 -7.45 -8.89
C LYS A 244 16.66 -8.50 -9.97
N ASP A 245 16.86 -9.75 -9.57
CA ASP A 245 17.37 -10.80 -10.45
C ASP A 245 16.23 -11.36 -11.33
N SER A 246 15.07 -11.67 -10.76
CA SER A 246 13.85 -12.08 -11.48
C SER A 246 13.29 -10.97 -12.39
N PHE A 247 13.52 -9.70 -12.05
CA PHE A 247 13.10 -8.52 -12.82
C PHE A 247 14.23 -7.87 -13.64
N SER A 248 15.28 -8.64 -13.95
CA SER A 248 16.39 -8.22 -14.82
C SER A 248 16.00 -8.11 -16.31
N GLY A 249 14.96 -8.84 -16.75
CA GLY A 249 14.44 -8.82 -18.12
C GLY A 249 13.45 -7.67 -18.42
N GLU A 250 12.70 -7.80 -19.53
CA GLU A 250 11.70 -6.83 -20.00
C GLU A 250 10.26 -7.40 -20.09
N ASP A 251 10.08 -8.71 -19.85
CA ASP A 251 8.79 -9.40 -19.97
C ASP A 251 8.24 -9.80 -18.58
N PRO A 252 7.17 -9.13 -18.08
CA PRO A 252 6.56 -9.47 -16.79
C PRO A 252 6.03 -10.90 -16.74
N ARG A 253 5.60 -11.46 -17.88
CA ARG A 253 5.11 -12.84 -17.97
C ARG A 253 6.23 -13.84 -17.66
N LYS A 254 7.45 -13.56 -18.14
CA LYS A 254 8.63 -14.37 -17.82
C LYS A 254 9.04 -14.18 -16.36
N ALA A 255 9.11 -12.94 -15.86
CA ALA A 255 9.48 -12.67 -14.47
C ALA A 255 8.55 -13.38 -13.47
N LEU A 256 7.24 -13.37 -13.72
CA LEU A 256 6.26 -14.12 -12.93
C LEU A 256 6.44 -15.64 -13.06
N PHE A 257 6.65 -16.15 -14.28
CA PHE A 257 6.90 -17.57 -14.49
C PHE A 257 8.16 -18.04 -13.74
N ASP A 258 9.26 -17.30 -13.85
CA ASP A 258 10.52 -17.62 -13.19
C ASP A 258 10.32 -17.68 -11.66
N LEU A 259 9.68 -16.67 -11.07
CA LEU A 259 9.40 -16.60 -9.62
C LEU A 259 8.53 -17.75 -9.09
N VAL A 260 7.59 -18.25 -9.90
CA VAL A 260 6.78 -19.43 -9.56
C VAL A 260 7.59 -20.72 -9.76
N ASN A 261 8.36 -20.81 -10.84
CA ASN A 261 9.11 -22.01 -11.20
C ASN A 261 10.34 -22.22 -10.31
N GLU A 262 10.95 -21.17 -9.76
CA GLU A 262 12.03 -21.23 -8.77
C GLU A 262 11.61 -21.92 -7.46
N GLN A 263 10.30 -21.98 -7.16
CA GLN A 263 9.78 -22.69 -5.98
C GLN A 263 9.55 -24.20 -6.21
N ASP A 264 9.72 -24.69 -7.44
CA ASP A 264 9.60 -26.12 -7.78
C ASP A 264 10.84 -26.61 -8.54
N GLU A 265 11.87 -27.03 -7.78
CA GLU A 265 13.14 -27.58 -8.29
C GLU A 265 12.97 -28.79 -9.25
N ASP A 266 11.82 -29.48 -9.21
CA ASP A 266 11.49 -30.60 -10.10
C ASP A 266 10.93 -30.13 -11.47
N SER A 267 10.58 -28.85 -11.62
CA SER A 267 9.92 -28.32 -12.82
C SER A 267 10.84 -28.26 -14.04
N LYS A 268 10.41 -28.92 -15.12
CA LYS A 268 11.12 -28.98 -16.42
C LYS A 268 10.49 -28.06 -17.47
N LEU A 269 9.79 -27.03 -17.02
CA LEU A 269 9.07 -26.09 -17.86
C LEU A 269 9.99 -24.95 -18.32
N ASP A 270 9.94 -24.64 -19.61
CA ASP A 270 10.73 -23.60 -20.26
C ASP A 270 9.75 -22.52 -20.76
N PHE A 271 9.81 -21.31 -20.20
CA PHE A 271 8.88 -20.24 -20.55
C PHE A 271 8.76 -20.01 -22.06
N ALA A 272 9.88 -19.96 -22.78
CA ALA A 272 9.90 -19.62 -24.20
C ALA A 272 9.34 -20.73 -25.10
N LYS A 273 9.33 -21.99 -24.63
CA LYS A 273 8.84 -23.15 -25.38
C LYS A 273 7.43 -23.58 -24.96
N ASP A 274 7.14 -23.52 -23.67
CA ASP A 274 5.98 -24.14 -23.05
C ASP A 274 4.88 -23.15 -22.65
N VAL A 275 5.19 -21.84 -22.60
CA VAL A 275 4.27 -20.80 -22.08
C VAL A 275 4.09 -19.65 -23.06
N ASP A 276 5.16 -18.95 -23.45
CA ASP A 276 5.08 -17.75 -24.31
C ASP A 276 4.37 -17.96 -25.67
N PRO A 277 4.49 -19.11 -26.37
CA PRO A 277 3.82 -19.30 -27.66
C PRO A 277 2.29 -19.16 -27.60
N TRP A 278 1.68 -19.36 -26.44
CA TRP A 278 0.24 -19.32 -26.27
C TRP A 278 -0.24 -18.36 -25.17
N LEU A 279 0.54 -18.07 -24.13
CA LEU A 279 0.12 -17.20 -23.03
C LEU A 279 -0.01 -15.74 -23.52
N GLY A 280 -1.23 -15.20 -23.40
CA GLY A 280 -1.54 -13.79 -23.64
C GLY A 280 -1.04 -12.89 -22.51
N SER A 281 -1.75 -11.79 -22.28
CA SER A 281 -1.34 -10.76 -21.32
C SER A 281 -2.22 -10.70 -20.07
N ARG A 282 -3.30 -11.48 -19.94
CA ARG A 282 -4.22 -11.36 -18.80
C ARG A 282 -4.58 -12.69 -18.17
N ILE A 283 -4.72 -12.69 -16.86
CA ILE A 283 -5.31 -13.78 -16.09
C ILE A 283 -6.40 -13.19 -15.20
N GLY A 284 -7.55 -13.84 -15.11
CA GLY A 284 -8.60 -13.53 -14.14
C GLY A 284 -8.96 -14.76 -13.33
N PHE A 285 -9.35 -14.53 -12.09
CA PHE A 285 -9.82 -15.54 -11.14
C PHE A 285 -11.20 -15.11 -10.66
N ALA A 286 -12.12 -16.06 -10.51
CA ALA A 286 -13.43 -15.82 -9.93
C ALA A 286 -13.83 -16.94 -8.96
N ALA A 287 -14.39 -16.53 -7.83
CA ALA A 287 -15.13 -17.42 -6.93
C ALA A 287 -16.61 -17.39 -7.30
N VAL A 288 -17.17 -18.56 -7.61
CA VAL A 288 -18.54 -18.71 -8.13
C VAL A 288 -19.38 -19.52 -7.14
N PRO A 289 -20.55 -19.03 -6.70
CA PRO A 289 -21.46 -19.80 -5.84
C PRO A 289 -21.83 -21.15 -6.47
N SER A 290 -21.52 -22.23 -5.74
CA SER A 290 -21.67 -23.61 -6.19
C SER A 290 -22.87 -24.34 -5.57
N GLY A 291 -23.46 -23.76 -4.52
CA GLY A 291 -24.41 -24.44 -3.62
C GLY A 291 -23.76 -25.43 -2.65
N LYS A 292 -22.42 -25.51 -2.62
CA LYS A 292 -21.62 -26.29 -1.68
C LYS A 292 -21.05 -25.35 -0.59
N GLU A 293 -20.25 -25.92 0.30
CA GLU A 293 -19.50 -25.20 1.34
C GLU A 293 -18.38 -24.35 0.72
N GLU A 294 -17.60 -24.94 -0.20
CA GLU A 294 -16.60 -24.21 -1.01
C GLU A 294 -17.23 -23.66 -2.31
N PRO A 295 -16.88 -22.44 -2.74
CA PRO A 295 -17.25 -21.94 -4.07
C PRO A 295 -16.56 -22.76 -5.17
N ASP A 296 -17.18 -22.84 -6.34
CA ASP A 296 -16.50 -23.34 -7.53
C ASP A 296 -15.59 -22.23 -8.06
N VAL A 297 -14.35 -22.57 -8.47
CA VAL A 297 -13.39 -21.60 -9.01
C VAL A 297 -13.42 -21.62 -10.53
N ALA A 298 -13.37 -20.43 -11.14
CA ALA A 298 -13.12 -20.23 -12.56
C ALA A 298 -11.85 -19.39 -12.74
N VAL A 299 -10.95 -19.82 -13.64
CA VAL A 299 -9.74 -19.07 -14.01
C VAL A 299 -9.77 -18.80 -15.51
N ALA A 300 -9.71 -17.54 -15.92
CA ALA A 300 -9.65 -17.13 -17.31
C ALA A 300 -8.22 -16.72 -17.65
N VAL A 301 -7.51 -17.52 -18.45
CA VAL A 301 -6.16 -17.20 -18.94
C VAL A 301 -6.29 -16.74 -20.38
N GLN A 302 -5.83 -15.53 -20.71
CA GLN A 302 -5.82 -15.03 -22.08
C GLN A 302 -4.85 -15.84 -22.93
N VAL A 303 -5.25 -16.19 -24.15
CA VAL A 303 -4.50 -17.04 -25.06
C VAL A 303 -4.32 -16.42 -26.45
N LYS A 304 -3.11 -16.51 -26.98
CA LYS A 304 -2.75 -16.13 -28.36
C LYS A 304 -3.22 -17.18 -29.37
N ASP A 305 -3.22 -18.45 -28.97
CA ASP A 305 -3.55 -19.63 -29.78
C ASP A 305 -4.16 -20.72 -28.89
N GLN A 306 -5.33 -21.23 -29.25
CA GLN A 306 -6.09 -22.18 -28.44
C GLN A 306 -5.51 -23.61 -28.49
N GLU A 307 -4.90 -24.04 -29.61
CA GLU A 307 -4.33 -25.38 -29.74
C GLU A 307 -3.03 -25.48 -28.95
N LEU A 308 -2.16 -24.48 -29.08
CA LEU A 308 -0.94 -24.36 -28.28
C LEU A 308 -1.27 -24.16 -26.79
N ALA A 309 -2.28 -23.37 -26.45
CA ALA A 309 -2.73 -23.23 -25.06
C ALA A 309 -3.21 -24.56 -24.47
N LYS A 310 -3.99 -25.34 -25.22
CA LYS A 310 -4.46 -26.65 -24.76
C LYS A 310 -3.29 -27.61 -24.49
N ALA A 311 -2.26 -27.60 -25.34
CA ALA A 311 -1.05 -28.39 -25.13
C ALA A 311 -0.19 -27.89 -23.95
N GLY A 312 0.01 -26.57 -23.84
CA GLY A 312 0.77 -25.93 -22.77
C GLY A 312 0.12 -26.09 -21.40
N ILE A 313 -1.18 -25.83 -21.28
CA ILE A 313 -1.98 -26.10 -20.08
C ILE A 313 -1.91 -27.58 -19.71
N ALA A 314 -2.01 -28.50 -20.67
CA ALA A 314 -1.88 -29.93 -20.38
C ALA A 314 -0.48 -30.33 -19.86
N LYS A 315 0.58 -29.63 -20.28
CA LYS A 315 1.93 -29.81 -19.74
C LYS A 315 2.08 -29.20 -18.34
N LEU A 316 1.50 -28.02 -18.12
CA LEU A 316 1.50 -27.30 -16.83
C LEU A 316 0.67 -28.00 -15.75
N MET A 317 -0.38 -28.72 -16.15
CA MET A 317 -1.32 -29.41 -15.26
C MET A 317 -1.09 -30.93 -15.24
N ASP A 318 0.12 -31.40 -15.59
CA ASP A 318 0.40 -32.83 -15.58
C ASP A 318 0.26 -33.44 -14.17
N GLY A 319 -0.47 -34.55 -14.09
CA GLY A 319 -0.87 -35.18 -12.81
C GLY A 319 -2.07 -34.55 -12.10
N ASP A 320 -2.56 -33.38 -12.53
CA ASP A 320 -3.68 -32.68 -11.90
C ASP A 320 -5.04 -32.94 -12.56
N LYS A 321 -6.11 -32.77 -11.77
CA LYS A 321 -7.49 -32.78 -12.28
C LYS A 321 -7.97 -31.35 -12.52
N TYR A 322 -8.36 -31.08 -13.75
CA TYR A 322 -8.93 -29.81 -14.19
C TYR A 322 -9.88 -30.05 -15.36
N GLY A 323 -10.63 -29.02 -15.73
CA GLY A 323 -11.29 -28.86 -17.02
C GLY A 323 -10.72 -27.65 -17.75
N VAL A 324 -10.75 -27.67 -19.08
CA VAL A 324 -10.41 -26.51 -19.91
C VAL A 324 -11.40 -26.36 -21.06
N ALA A 325 -12.00 -25.18 -21.17
CA ALA A 325 -12.85 -24.76 -22.28
C ALA A 325 -12.32 -23.42 -22.81
N PHE A 326 -12.85 -22.96 -23.95
CA PHE A 326 -12.45 -21.68 -24.53
C PHE A 326 -13.66 -20.78 -24.74
N ARG A 327 -13.52 -19.50 -24.40
CA ARG A 327 -14.49 -18.44 -24.65
C ARG A 327 -13.70 -17.22 -25.12
N GLU A 328 -14.03 -16.73 -26.31
CA GLU A 328 -13.28 -15.66 -26.99
C GLU A 328 -11.76 -15.97 -27.07
N ASP A 329 -10.91 -15.03 -26.65
CA ASP A 329 -9.45 -15.16 -26.53
C ASP A 329 -9.00 -15.70 -25.17
N TYR A 330 -9.87 -16.37 -24.40
CA TYR A 330 -9.53 -16.95 -23.10
C TYR A 330 -9.72 -18.47 -23.05
N ALA A 331 -8.75 -19.15 -22.41
CA ALA A 331 -8.94 -20.47 -21.83
C ALA A 331 -9.60 -20.32 -20.45
N LEU A 332 -10.77 -20.92 -20.27
CA LEU A 332 -11.45 -21.02 -18.98
C LEU A 332 -11.11 -22.37 -18.34
N LEU A 333 -10.40 -22.32 -17.21
CA LEU A 333 -10.05 -23.48 -16.39
C LEU A 333 -10.96 -23.56 -15.16
N SER A 334 -11.27 -24.78 -14.75
CA SER A 334 -11.97 -25.06 -13.49
C SER A 334 -11.60 -26.46 -12.98
N SER A 335 -12.14 -26.90 -11.85
CA SER A 335 -11.84 -28.21 -11.23
C SER A 335 -12.34 -29.41 -12.04
N THR A 336 -13.29 -29.21 -12.97
CA THR A 336 -13.82 -30.26 -13.86
C THR A 336 -14.15 -29.72 -15.25
N GLN A 337 -14.11 -30.59 -16.27
CA GLN A 337 -14.49 -30.23 -17.64
C GLN A 337 -15.91 -29.68 -17.73
N ALA A 338 -16.87 -30.29 -17.03
CA ALA A 338 -18.26 -29.83 -17.02
C ALA A 338 -18.45 -28.41 -16.45
N LEU A 339 -17.61 -27.98 -15.50
CA LEU A 339 -17.62 -26.60 -15.00
C LEU A 339 -16.97 -25.64 -16.01
N ALA A 340 -15.84 -26.01 -16.61
CA ALA A 340 -15.21 -25.22 -17.66
C ALA A 340 -16.16 -25.00 -18.85
N ASP A 341 -16.80 -26.06 -19.35
CA ASP A 341 -17.79 -26.00 -20.43
C ASP A 341 -19.00 -25.11 -20.04
N LYS A 342 -19.51 -25.26 -18.81
CA LYS A 342 -20.60 -24.43 -18.27
C LYS A 342 -20.24 -22.94 -18.28
N TYR A 343 -19.03 -22.58 -17.86
CA TYR A 343 -18.60 -21.18 -17.81
C TYR A 343 -18.32 -20.59 -19.20
N ALA A 344 -17.81 -21.40 -20.14
CA ALA A 344 -17.61 -21.00 -21.52
C ALA A 344 -18.93 -20.79 -22.29
N GLN A 345 -20.01 -21.44 -21.87
CA GLN A 345 -21.34 -21.38 -22.49
C GLN A 345 -22.33 -20.47 -21.76
N ALA A 346 -21.89 -19.71 -20.74
CA ALA A 346 -22.77 -18.82 -19.99
C ALA A 346 -23.22 -17.63 -20.87
N GLU A 347 -24.53 -17.33 -20.88
CA GLU A 347 -25.13 -16.26 -21.70
C GLU A 347 -24.74 -14.84 -21.29
N GLY A 348 -24.04 -14.67 -20.16
CA GLY A 348 -23.53 -13.40 -19.65
C GLY A 348 -22.15 -13.55 -19.01
N SER A 349 -21.67 -12.47 -18.43
CA SER A 349 -20.31 -12.28 -17.92
C SER A 349 -20.29 -11.41 -16.66
N LEU A 350 -19.16 -11.32 -15.96
CA LEU A 350 -19.01 -10.48 -14.79
C LEU A 350 -19.11 -8.97 -15.11
N SER A 351 -18.76 -8.51 -16.32
CA SER A 351 -19.02 -7.11 -16.73
C SER A 351 -20.51 -6.77 -16.86
N ASP A 352 -21.39 -7.77 -17.03
CA ASP A 352 -22.85 -7.57 -17.01
C ASP A 352 -23.39 -7.36 -15.57
N ASN A 353 -22.59 -7.60 -14.53
CA ASN A 353 -22.98 -7.31 -13.15
C ASN A 353 -22.80 -5.81 -12.87
N ALA A 354 -23.92 -5.11 -12.69
CA ALA A 354 -23.95 -3.67 -12.43
C ALA A 354 -23.15 -3.27 -11.17
N GLU A 355 -23.20 -4.08 -10.10
CA GLU A 355 -22.49 -3.78 -8.86
C GLU A 355 -20.97 -3.85 -9.05
N PHE A 356 -20.50 -4.89 -9.73
CA PHE A 356 -19.09 -5.02 -10.14
C PHE A 356 -18.66 -3.84 -11.02
N SER A 357 -19.44 -3.50 -12.05
CA SER A 357 -19.11 -2.46 -13.02
C SER A 357 -19.13 -1.05 -12.41
N ASP A 358 -20.09 -0.74 -11.53
CA ASP A 358 -20.17 0.54 -10.82
C ASP A 358 -19.04 0.68 -9.78
N ASP A 359 -18.69 -0.41 -9.09
CA ASP A 359 -17.62 -0.41 -8.08
C ASP A 359 -16.24 -0.29 -8.74
N MET A 360 -15.94 -1.13 -9.73
CA MET A 360 -14.68 -1.06 -10.49
C MET A 360 -14.57 0.22 -11.32
N GLY A 361 -15.68 0.75 -11.84
CA GLY A 361 -15.71 2.06 -12.51
C GLY A 361 -15.38 3.22 -11.57
N THR A 362 -15.69 3.10 -10.29
CA THR A 362 -15.36 4.10 -9.26
C THR A 362 -13.91 3.98 -8.79
N VAL A 363 -13.37 2.76 -8.69
CA VAL A 363 -11.91 2.54 -8.54
C VAL A 363 -11.17 3.17 -9.72
N GLY A 364 -11.70 3.02 -10.94
CA GLY A 364 -11.19 3.64 -12.15
C GLY A 364 -10.11 2.80 -12.81
N GLU A 365 -8.88 3.30 -12.84
CA GLU A 365 -7.75 2.60 -13.44
C GLU A 365 -7.48 1.27 -12.72
N GLN A 366 -7.54 0.15 -13.44
CA GLN A 366 -7.73 -1.17 -12.84
C GLN A 366 -6.51 -1.81 -12.17
N GLY A 367 -5.29 -1.34 -12.42
CA GLY A 367 -4.12 -2.03 -11.86
C GLY A 367 -3.77 -3.32 -12.64
N VAL A 368 -2.56 -3.87 -12.47
CA VAL A 368 -2.29 -5.24 -12.97
C VAL A 368 -3.03 -6.15 -12.06
N LEU A 369 -2.84 -6.00 -10.75
CA LEU A 369 -3.76 -6.50 -9.77
C LEU A 369 -4.98 -5.57 -9.66
N SER A 370 -6.14 -6.09 -10.08
CA SER A 370 -7.47 -5.56 -9.78
C SER A 370 -8.22 -6.60 -8.96
N PHE A 371 -9.10 -6.20 -8.05
CA PHE A 371 -9.97 -7.15 -7.36
C PHE A 371 -11.32 -6.53 -7.00
N TRP A 372 -12.33 -7.38 -6.88
CA TRP A 372 -13.67 -7.05 -6.39
C TRP A 372 -14.21 -8.22 -5.55
N ALA A 373 -14.95 -7.93 -4.48
CA ALA A 373 -15.58 -8.94 -3.64
C ALA A 373 -16.91 -8.47 -3.06
N ASP A 374 -17.92 -9.32 -3.13
CA ASP A 374 -19.21 -9.22 -2.46
C ASP A 374 -19.18 -10.04 -1.16
N MET A 375 -19.20 -9.35 -0.02
CA MET A 375 -19.22 -10.01 1.29
C MET A 375 -20.53 -10.76 1.55
N GLY A 376 -21.64 -10.39 0.91
CA GLY A 376 -22.90 -11.11 1.00
C GLY A 376 -22.74 -12.52 0.45
N GLY A 377 -22.24 -12.63 -0.78
CA GLY A 377 -21.87 -13.90 -1.39
C GLY A 377 -20.90 -14.73 -0.55
N LEU A 378 -19.87 -14.12 0.05
CA LEU A 378 -18.90 -14.83 0.90
C LEU A 378 -19.51 -15.28 2.24
N VAL A 379 -20.32 -14.45 2.88
CA VAL A 379 -21.04 -14.77 4.12
C VAL A 379 -22.06 -15.89 3.89
N GLU A 380 -22.78 -15.89 2.77
CA GLU A 380 -23.72 -16.96 2.42
C GLU A 380 -23.05 -18.34 2.34
N LEU A 381 -21.79 -18.41 1.89
CA LEU A 381 -21.00 -19.65 1.90
C LEU A 381 -20.54 -20.02 3.30
N ALA A 382 -19.99 -19.07 4.06
CA ALA A 382 -19.46 -19.27 5.41
C ALA A 382 -20.54 -19.42 6.51
N LYS A 383 -21.84 -19.31 6.18
CA LYS A 383 -22.99 -19.29 7.11
C LYS A 383 -23.03 -20.39 8.18
N LYS A 384 -22.41 -21.54 7.94
CA LYS A 384 -22.39 -22.67 8.90
C LYS A 384 -21.22 -22.61 9.87
N GLU A 385 -20.17 -21.86 9.53
CA GLU A 385 -18.94 -21.71 10.30
C GLU A 385 -18.95 -20.45 11.18
N ILE A 386 -19.75 -19.44 10.81
CA ILE A 386 -19.96 -18.21 11.58
C ILE A 386 -20.59 -18.57 12.95
N PRO A 387 -19.89 -18.34 14.08
CA PRO A 387 -20.47 -18.57 15.40
C PRO A 387 -21.43 -17.44 15.78
N ALA A 388 -22.41 -17.76 16.64
CA ALA A 388 -23.57 -16.90 16.89
C ALA A 388 -23.26 -15.55 17.56
N ASP A 389 -22.12 -15.45 18.25
CA ASP A 389 -21.59 -14.21 18.83
C ASP A 389 -21.01 -13.25 17.77
N GLN A 390 -20.51 -13.78 16.64
CA GLN A 390 -20.02 -12.99 15.50
C GLN A 390 -21.12 -12.51 14.56
N GLN A 391 -22.34 -13.06 14.66
CA GLN A 391 -23.48 -12.72 13.78
C GLN A 391 -23.75 -11.20 13.72
N ALA A 392 -23.57 -10.48 14.83
CA ALA A 392 -23.77 -9.03 14.88
C ALA A 392 -22.72 -8.23 14.07
N ALA A 393 -21.47 -8.71 14.02
CA ALA A 393 -20.42 -8.12 13.18
C ALA A 393 -20.65 -8.45 11.70
N VAL A 394 -21.03 -9.71 11.42
CA VAL A 394 -21.43 -10.14 10.07
C VAL A 394 -22.61 -9.32 9.55
N ASP A 395 -23.63 -9.04 10.36
CA ASP A 395 -24.77 -8.21 9.97
C ASP A 395 -24.41 -6.74 9.63
N GLN A 396 -23.23 -6.26 10.05
CA GLN A 396 -22.71 -4.94 9.66
C GLN A 396 -22.05 -4.97 8.27
N VAL A 397 -21.40 -6.08 7.90
CA VAL A 397 -20.57 -6.18 6.69
C VAL A 397 -21.11 -7.11 5.59
N LYS A 398 -22.19 -7.86 5.84
CA LYS A 398 -22.78 -8.78 4.84
C LYS A 398 -23.36 -8.11 3.60
N ASP A 399 -23.63 -6.81 3.65
CA ASP A 399 -24.08 -6.03 2.49
C ASP A 399 -22.90 -5.22 1.91
N ALA A 400 -21.67 -5.47 2.39
CA ALA A 400 -20.49 -4.74 1.99
C ALA A 400 -19.86 -5.30 0.72
N ARG A 401 -19.38 -4.41 -0.14
CA ARG A 401 -18.59 -4.75 -1.31
C ARG A 401 -17.27 -4.01 -1.29
N PHE A 402 -16.21 -4.70 -1.71
CA PHE A 402 -14.84 -4.19 -1.74
C PHE A 402 -14.36 -4.21 -3.18
N ALA A 403 -13.72 -3.15 -3.64
CA ALA A 403 -13.06 -3.12 -4.94
C ALA A 403 -11.73 -2.38 -4.83
N GLY A 404 -10.72 -2.81 -5.60
CA GLY A 404 -9.41 -2.21 -5.53
C GLY A 404 -8.51 -2.49 -6.72
N ALA A 405 -7.47 -1.67 -6.83
CA ALA A 405 -6.45 -1.71 -7.86
C ALA A 405 -5.09 -1.36 -7.24
N LEU A 406 -4.08 -2.18 -7.52
CA LEU A 406 -2.68 -1.85 -7.26
C LEU A 406 -2.11 -1.16 -8.51
N ARG A 407 -1.38 -0.05 -8.39
CA ARG A 407 -0.90 0.81 -9.48
C ARG A 407 0.57 1.17 -9.31
N PHE A 408 1.27 1.41 -10.42
CA PHE A 408 2.72 1.61 -10.42
C PHE A 408 3.09 2.88 -11.20
N ASP A 409 3.68 3.84 -10.51
CA ASP A 409 4.34 5.02 -11.06
C ASP A 409 5.85 4.95 -10.80
N SER A 410 6.65 5.68 -11.57
CA SER A 410 8.09 5.81 -11.34
C SER A 410 8.46 6.29 -9.92
N ALA A 411 7.59 7.08 -9.28
CA ALA A 411 7.81 7.63 -7.95
C ALA A 411 7.12 6.83 -6.83
N TYR A 412 6.10 6.02 -7.12
CA TYR A 412 5.31 5.34 -6.09
C TYR A 412 4.57 4.07 -6.57
N VAL A 413 4.20 3.23 -5.61
CA VAL A 413 3.18 2.18 -5.76
C VAL A 413 1.94 2.64 -5.01
N GLU A 414 0.78 2.57 -5.65
CA GLU A 414 -0.52 2.96 -5.07
C GLU A 414 -1.44 1.74 -4.96
N LEU A 415 -2.00 1.47 -3.79
CA LEU A 415 -3.20 0.65 -3.63
C LEU A 415 -4.40 1.58 -3.47
N ALA A 416 -5.22 1.69 -4.51
CA ALA A 416 -6.47 2.44 -4.48
C ALA A 416 -7.65 1.48 -4.33
N GLY A 417 -8.70 1.88 -3.61
CA GLY A 417 -9.88 1.05 -3.46
C GLY A 417 -11.07 1.76 -2.86
N ILE A 418 -12.19 1.04 -2.81
CA ILE A 418 -13.46 1.49 -2.24
C ILE A 418 -14.09 0.39 -1.40
N VAL A 419 -14.95 0.81 -0.47
CA VAL A 419 -15.87 -0.02 0.29
C VAL A 419 -17.26 0.58 0.17
N ARG A 420 -18.26 -0.21 -0.24
CA ARG A 420 -19.66 0.20 -0.32
C ARG A 420 -20.54 -0.68 0.56
N GLY A 421 -21.71 -0.21 0.96
CA GLY A 421 -22.78 -1.02 1.58
C GLY A 421 -22.56 -1.48 3.03
N ALA A 422 -21.38 -1.28 3.61
CA ALA A 422 -21.12 -1.55 5.02
C ALA A 422 -21.94 -0.63 5.95
N LYS A 423 -22.61 -1.21 6.95
CA LYS A 423 -23.44 -0.44 7.90
C LYS A 423 -22.57 0.28 8.94
N GLY A 424 -23.10 1.40 9.45
CA GLY A 424 -22.47 2.16 10.54
C GLY A 424 -21.31 3.06 10.10
N MET A 425 -20.88 2.99 8.84
CA MET A 425 -19.89 3.89 8.23
C MET A 425 -20.45 5.27 7.86
N THR A 426 -21.77 5.41 7.75
CA THR A 426 -22.47 6.63 7.32
C THR A 426 -22.24 7.83 8.27
N PRO A 427 -21.55 8.90 7.83
CA PRO A 427 -21.51 10.16 8.55
C PRO A 427 -22.89 10.84 8.52
N GLN A 428 -23.12 11.76 9.46
CA GLN A 428 -24.26 12.65 9.48
C GLN A 428 -23.81 13.98 8.90
N GLY A 429 -24.30 14.30 7.70
CA GLY A 429 -23.84 15.46 6.94
C GLY A 429 -22.42 15.28 6.39
N GLU A 430 -21.91 16.36 5.80
CA GLU A 430 -20.55 16.41 5.27
C GLU A 430 -19.52 16.36 6.40
N LEU A 431 -18.51 15.50 6.24
CA LEU A 431 -17.35 15.48 7.12
C LEU A 431 -16.40 16.64 6.79
N PRO A 432 -15.73 17.25 7.79
CA PRO A 432 -14.59 18.12 7.53
C PRO A 432 -13.52 17.45 6.67
N LYS A 433 -12.67 18.29 6.07
CA LYS A 433 -11.45 17.84 5.41
C LYS A 433 -10.38 17.50 6.45
N ALA A 434 -9.43 16.66 6.06
CA ALA A 434 -8.33 16.24 6.92
C ALA A 434 -7.26 17.34 7.08
N ASP A 435 -7.11 18.21 6.08
CA ASP A 435 -6.28 19.42 6.05
C ASP A 435 -4.82 19.25 6.50
N LEU A 436 -4.22 18.07 6.28
CA LEU A 436 -2.81 17.81 6.59
C LEU A 436 -1.87 18.78 5.84
N GLY A 437 -2.25 19.27 4.67
CA GLY A 437 -1.44 20.23 3.90
C GLY A 437 -1.18 21.56 4.64
N THR A 438 -2.04 21.91 5.60
CA THR A 438 -1.90 23.13 6.44
C THR A 438 -0.98 22.93 7.65
N LEU A 439 -0.31 21.78 7.78
CA LEU A 439 0.67 21.54 8.84
C LEU A 439 2.03 22.18 8.51
N PRO A 440 2.95 22.34 9.49
CA PRO A 440 4.31 22.82 9.23
C PRO A 440 5.04 21.95 8.20
N ALA A 441 5.81 22.56 7.29
CA ALA A 441 6.57 21.82 6.27
C ALA A 441 7.63 20.84 6.86
N SER A 442 8.05 21.08 8.11
CA SER A 442 8.93 20.22 8.89
C SER A 442 8.24 18.97 9.47
N THR A 443 6.93 18.81 9.29
CA THR A 443 6.19 17.60 9.69
C THR A 443 6.87 16.35 9.12
N ALA A 444 7.21 15.41 10.00
CA ALA A 444 7.79 14.11 9.69
C ALA A 444 6.73 13.01 9.64
N GLY A 445 5.67 13.13 10.44
CA GLY A 445 4.51 12.25 10.37
C GLY A 445 3.26 12.92 10.89
N ALA A 446 2.11 12.65 10.28
CA ALA A 446 0.82 13.14 10.73
C ALA A 446 -0.32 12.18 10.38
N LEU A 447 -1.33 12.10 11.24
CA LEU A 447 -2.57 11.36 11.05
C LEU A 447 -3.74 12.33 11.32
N SER A 448 -4.70 12.43 10.40
CA SER A 448 -5.91 13.23 10.57
C SER A 448 -7.14 12.40 10.22
N ILE A 449 -8.14 12.40 11.08
CA ILE A 449 -9.40 11.67 10.91
C ILE A 449 -10.57 12.58 11.27
N SER A 450 -11.54 12.69 10.36
CA SER A 450 -12.76 13.47 10.57
C SER A 450 -13.95 12.60 10.98
N GLY A 451 -14.88 13.16 11.77
CA GLY A 451 -16.10 12.48 12.21
C GLY A 451 -15.95 11.54 13.41
N LEU A 452 -14.81 11.55 14.11
CA LEU A 452 -14.62 10.73 15.32
C LEU A 452 -15.60 11.09 16.44
N ASP A 453 -15.99 12.37 16.58
CA ASP A 453 -17.08 12.81 17.45
C ASP A 453 -18.40 12.09 17.15
N GLN A 454 -18.73 11.96 15.86
CA GLN A 454 -19.94 11.27 15.40
C GLN A 454 -19.87 9.77 15.67
N ILE A 455 -18.72 9.13 15.45
CA ILE A 455 -18.53 7.70 15.73
C ILE A 455 -18.72 7.44 17.22
N VAL A 456 -18.05 8.22 18.08
CA VAL A 456 -18.14 8.09 19.55
C VAL A 456 -19.56 8.34 20.05
N THR A 457 -20.28 9.34 19.52
CA THR A 457 -21.64 9.63 19.96
C THR A 457 -22.69 8.64 19.46
N LYS A 458 -22.62 8.20 18.19
CA LYS A 458 -23.59 7.26 17.60
C LYS A 458 -23.38 5.83 18.09
N GLN A 459 -22.12 5.37 18.12
CA GLN A 459 -21.78 3.98 18.41
C GLN A 459 -21.54 3.72 19.90
N TRP A 460 -21.75 4.71 20.79
CA TRP A 460 -21.43 4.58 22.22
C TRP A 460 -21.99 3.32 22.88
N ALA A 461 -23.25 2.98 22.60
CA ALA A 461 -23.89 1.80 23.18
C ALA A 461 -23.25 0.49 22.69
N GLU A 462 -22.77 0.43 21.45
CA GLU A 462 -22.04 -0.73 20.93
C GLU A 462 -20.60 -0.76 21.45
N ILE A 463 -19.95 0.40 21.62
CA ILE A 463 -18.62 0.53 22.27
C ILE A 463 -18.69 0.05 23.73
N GLU A 464 -19.66 0.51 24.53
CA GLU A 464 -19.86 0.04 25.92
C GLU A 464 -20.18 -1.46 25.96
N LYS A 465 -20.99 -1.96 25.01
CA LYS A 465 -21.30 -3.39 24.87
C LYS A 465 -20.05 -4.22 24.54
N GLN A 466 -19.23 -3.82 23.58
CA GLN A 466 -18.00 -4.52 23.20
C GLN A 466 -16.96 -4.48 24.33
N ALA A 467 -16.80 -3.33 25.00
CA ALA A 467 -15.96 -3.19 26.19
C ALA A 467 -16.42 -4.04 27.40
N THR A 468 -17.66 -4.53 27.38
CA THR A 468 -18.21 -5.44 28.39
C THR A 468 -18.18 -6.91 27.94
N ALA A 469 -18.32 -7.17 26.64
CA ALA A 469 -18.46 -8.52 26.08
C ALA A 469 -17.12 -9.20 25.75
N ALA A 470 -16.10 -8.45 25.33
CA ALA A 470 -14.86 -9.00 24.76
C ALA A 470 -13.77 -9.31 25.81
N GLY A 471 -14.15 -9.79 27.01
CA GLY A 471 -13.22 -10.08 28.13
C GLY A 471 -12.44 -8.88 28.68
N SER A 472 -12.63 -7.70 28.07
CA SER A 472 -11.85 -6.46 28.21
C SER A 472 -12.22 -5.69 29.46
N THR A 473 -12.01 -6.35 30.61
CA THR A 473 -12.14 -5.77 31.94
C THR A 473 -11.34 -4.48 32.05
N GLU A 474 -10.21 -4.39 31.35
CA GLU A 474 -9.32 -3.24 31.22
C GLU A 474 -10.01 -2.05 30.53
N ILE A 475 -10.78 -2.26 29.46
CA ILE A 475 -11.50 -1.18 28.76
C ILE A 475 -12.69 -0.72 29.61
N SER A 476 -13.44 -1.67 30.20
CA SER A 476 -14.51 -1.34 31.16
C SER A 476 -13.96 -0.57 32.38
N GLN A 477 -12.80 -0.96 32.91
CA GLN A 477 -12.11 -0.25 33.99
C GLN A 477 -11.63 1.13 33.53
N MET A 478 -11.05 1.26 32.33
CA MET A 478 -10.61 2.54 31.77
C MET A 478 -11.78 3.52 31.60
N LEU A 479 -12.93 3.06 31.11
CA LEU A 479 -14.17 3.85 31.01
C LEU A 479 -14.72 4.24 32.38
N GLN A 480 -14.63 3.35 33.37
CA GLN A 480 -15.01 3.66 34.75
C GLN A 480 -14.03 4.64 35.40
N GLN A 481 -12.72 4.51 35.18
CA GLN A 481 -11.68 5.44 35.65
C GLN A 481 -11.85 6.82 35.01
N ALA A 482 -12.08 6.89 33.70
CA ALA A 482 -12.45 8.13 33.01
C ALA A 482 -13.63 8.85 33.68
N LYS A 483 -14.72 8.13 33.98
CA LYS A 483 -15.89 8.69 34.69
C LYS A 483 -15.60 9.07 36.15
N THR A 484 -14.89 8.22 36.92
CA THR A 484 -14.75 8.33 38.39
C THR A 484 -13.48 9.04 38.88
N GLN A 485 -12.34 8.80 38.25
CA GLN A 485 -11.04 9.37 38.61
C GLN A 485 -10.80 10.72 37.90
N PHE A 486 -11.20 10.82 36.63
CA PHE A 486 -11.00 12.03 35.82
C PHE A 486 -12.25 12.92 35.69
N GLY A 487 -13.42 12.48 36.20
CA GLY A 487 -14.65 13.26 36.18
C GLY A 487 -15.21 13.53 34.77
N LEU A 488 -14.94 12.62 33.82
CA LEU A 488 -15.32 12.78 32.41
C LEU A 488 -16.78 12.35 32.15
N GLU A 489 -17.51 13.21 31.45
CA GLU A 489 -18.91 13.01 31.05
C GLU A 489 -18.98 12.27 29.71
N LEU A 490 -18.74 10.96 29.73
CA LEU A 490 -18.75 10.14 28.52
C LEU A 490 -20.18 9.84 28.03
N PRO A 491 -20.46 9.84 26.70
CA PRO A 491 -19.52 10.07 25.59
C PRO A 491 -19.15 11.53 25.30
N GLY A 492 -19.86 12.51 25.86
CA GLY A 492 -19.77 13.93 25.46
C GLY A 492 -18.36 14.54 25.56
N ASP A 493 -17.66 14.30 26.67
CA ASP A 493 -16.29 14.79 26.86
C ASP A 493 -15.32 14.13 25.85
N LEU A 494 -15.49 12.83 25.56
CA LEU A 494 -14.64 12.12 24.59
C LEU A 494 -14.90 12.59 23.15
N ALA A 495 -16.16 12.78 22.78
CA ALA A 495 -16.54 13.37 21.49
C ALA A 495 -16.00 14.81 21.34
N THR A 496 -15.91 15.57 22.43
CA THR A 496 -15.31 16.91 22.44
C THR A 496 -13.79 16.85 22.26
N VAL A 497 -13.10 15.86 22.85
CA VAL A 497 -11.64 15.68 22.73
C VAL A 497 -11.23 15.18 21.34
N PHE A 498 -12.02 14.32 20.71
CA PHE A 498 -11.77 13.96 19.31
C PHE A 498 -12.21 15.06 18.35
N GLY A 499 -13.31 15.74 18.65
CA GLY A 499 -13.86 16.80 17.80
C GLY A 499 -14.30 16.29 16.42
N LYS A 500 -14.64 17.25 15.55
CA LYS A 500 -15.08 16.97 14.18
C LYS A 500 -13.93 16.55 13.27
N ASN A 501 -12.71 16.98 13.60
CA ASN A 501 -11.46 16.52 13.02
C ASN A 501 -10.42 16.40 14.13
N PHE A 502 -9.74 15.25 14.18
CA PHE A 502 -8.65 14.97 15.09
C PHE A 502 -7.37 14.77 14.28
N THR A 503 -6.41 15.70 14.40
CA THR A 503 -5.08 15.58 13.80
C THR A 503 -4.03 15.33 14.88
N VAL A 504 -3.16 14.34 14.68
CA VAL A 504 -1.90 14.13 15.41
C VAL A 504 -0.75 14.46 14.46
N ALA A 505 0.28 15.16 14.94
CA ALA A 505 1.47 15.49 14.15
C ALA A 505 2.76 15.37 14.97
N VAL A 506 3.84 15.00 14.27
CA VAL A 506 5.22 14.92 14.76
C VAL A 506 6.13 15.66 13.79
N ASP A 507 6.98 16.54 14.31
CA ASP A 507 7.95 17.30 13.54
C ASP A 507 9.27 16.53 13.39
N SER A 508 10.05 16.80 12.33
CA SER A 508 11.41 16.28 12.21
C SER A 508 12.39 16.93 13.18
N GLN A 509 12.13 18.18 13.61
CA GLN A 509 12.95 18.85 14.60
C GLN A 509 12.82 18.18 15.97
N GLY A 510 13.95 17.76 16.53
CA GLY A 510 14.04 17.16 17.86
C GLY A 510 14.07 15.62 17.87
N LEU A 511 13.80 14.96 16.74
CA LEU A 511 13.97 13.51 16.59
C LEU A 511 15.43 13.07 16.79
N ASP A 512 16.39 13.90 16.35
CA ASP A 512 17.83 13.68 16.52
C ASP A 512 18.34 13.85 17.97
N SER A 513 17.50 14.30 18.90
CA SER A 513 17.94 14.79 20.22
C SER A 513 17.08 14.30 21.40
N ASP A 514 16.31 13.22 21.23
CA ASP A 514 15.34 12.72 22.21
C ASP A 514 14.35 13.78 22.75
N GLN A 515 14.10 14.84 21.96
CA GLN A 515 13.22 15.96 22.32
C GLN A 515 12.11 16.09 21.26
N ILE A 516 11.32 15.02 21.13
CA ILE A 516 10.28 14.88 20.11
C ILE A 516 9.28 16.05 20.20
N LYS A 517 9.25 16.87 19.14
CA LYS A 517 8.21 17.88 18.93
C LYS A 517 6.99 17.17 18.34
N GLY A 518 5.95 17.04 19.15
CA GLY A 518 4.72 16.35 18.78
C GLY A 518 3.49 17.02 19.40
N GLY A 519 2.33 16.81 18.80
CA GLY A 519 1.10 17.44 19.27
C GLY A 519 -0.16 16.95 18.57
N VAL A 520 -1.29 17.47 19.02
CA VAL A 520 -2.62 17.24 18.45
C VAL A 520 -3.30 18.58 18.13
N ARG A 521 -4.00 18.64 17.00
CA ARG A 521 -4.84 19.75 16.55
C ARG A 521 -6.26 19.23 16.37
N ILE A 522 -7.21 19.81 17.09
CA ILE A 522 -8.57 19.28 17.24
C ILE A 522 -9.57 20.35 16.80
N MET A 523 -10.41 20.07 15.81
CA MET A 523 -11.52 20.95 15.43
C MET A 523 -12.72 20.71 16.37
N THR A 524 -12.88 21.56 17.38
CA THR A 524 -13.82 21.36 18.49
C THR A 524 -14.17 22.69 19.19
N ASP A 525 -15.02 22.64 20.22
CA ASP A 525 -15.27 23.76 21.14
C ASP A 525 -14.04 23.96 22.05
N PRO A 526 -13.22 25.02 21.86
CA PRO A 526 -11.93 25.11 22.56
C PRO A 526 -12.10 25.35 24.06
N ALA A 527 -13.20 25.97 24.48
CA ALA A 527 -13.47 26.21 25.90
C ALA A 527 -13.83 24.91 26.63
N LYS A 528 -14.60 24.02 25.99
CA LYS A 528 -14.89 22.68 26.53
C LYS A 528 -13.67 21.77 26.50
N ALA A 529 -12.92 21.74 25.40
CA ALA A 529 -11.67 20.98 25.32
C ALA A 529 -10.65 21.41 26.38
N GLN A 530 -10.51 22.72 26.62
CA GLN A 530 -9.70 23.27 27.70
C GLN A 530 -10.19 22.78 29.08
N ALA A 531 -11.49 22.88 29.37
CA ALA A 531 -12.07 22.43 30.63
C ALA A 531 -11.87 20.92 30.88
N ILE A 532 -11.98 20.09 29.83
CA ILE A 532 -11.72 18.64 29.91
C ILE A 532 -10.26 18.37 30.22
N LEU A 533 -9.33 19.07 29.56
CA LEU A 533 -7.91 18.93 29.85
C LEU A 533 -7.56 19.37 31.28
N ASP A 534 -8.21 20.42 31.78
CA ASP A 534 -8.04 20.88 33.17
C ASP A 534 -8.59 19.86 34.18
N LYS A 535 -9.72 19.19 33.90
CA LYS A 535 -10.21 18.02 34.70
C LYS A 535 -9.11 16.96 34.80
N VAL A 536 -8.49 16.58 33.67
CA VAL A 536 -7.45 15.55 33.62
C VAL A 536 -6.17 15.97 34.38
N GLN A 537 -5.70 17.21 34.20
CA GLN A 537 -4.53 17.73 34.93
C GLN A 537 -4.78 17.84 36.45
N ALA A 538 -6.00 18.22 36.86
CA ALA A 538 -6.40 18.24 38.27
C ALA A 538 -6.41 16.82 38.87
N ALA A 539 -6.94 15.82 38.15
CA ALA A 539 -6.95 14.44 38.60
C ALA A 539 -5.54 13.83 38.73
N LEU A 540 -4.63 14.11 37.78
CA LEU A 540 -3.25 13.64 37.85
C LEU A 540 -2.51 14.22 39.06
N THR A 541 -2.66 15.52 39.33
CA THR A 541 -1.99 16.20 40.45
C THR A 541 -2.56 15.81 41.81
N GLN A 542 -3.88 15.58 41.91
CA GLN A 542 -4.52 15.06 43.13
C GLN A 542 -4.04 13.65 43.51
N ASN A 543 -3.67 12.82 42.53
CA ASN A 543 -3.09 11.49 42.74
C ASN A 543 -1.57 11.52 43.01
N GLY A 544 -0.97 12.70 43.24
CA GLY A 544 0.46 12.84 43.54
C GLY A 544 1.39 12.76 42.32
N GLY A 545 0.84 12.68 41.11
CA GLY A 545 1.59 12.76 39.86
C GLY A 545 1.98 14.20 39.51
N ALA A 546 3.11 14.38 38.84
CA ALA A 546 3.41 15.65 38.18
C ALA A 546 2.53 15.79 36.93
N ALA A 547 1.82 16.92 36.78
CA ALA A 547 1.18 17.23 35.51
C ALA A 547 2.26 17.44 34.43
N PRO A 548 2.14 16.80 33.25
CA PRO A 548 3.06 17.06 32.16
C PRO A 548 2.94 18.53 31.72
N GLN A 549 4.08 19.18 31.53
CA GLN A 549 4.11 20.52 30.93
C GLN A 549 3.76 20.36 29.45
N ILE A 550 2.55 20.76 29.09
CA ILE A 550 2.02 20.72 27.73
C ILE A 550 1.59 22.13 27.33
N ALA A 551 2.02 22.53 26.15
CA ALA A 551 1.63 23.79 25.56
C ALA A 551 0.21 23.70 24.98
N LYS A 552 -0.53 24.80 25.06
CA LYS A 552 -1.96 24.87 24.68
C LYS A 552 -2.18 26.12 23.83
N VAL A 553 -2.85 25.96 22.69
CA VAL A 553 -3.30 27.07 21.82
C VAL A 553 -4.79 26.87 21.51
N SER A 554 -5.54 27.96 21.44
CA SER A 554 -6.99 27.94 21.24
C SER A 554 -7.42 29.15 20.41
N GLY A 555 -8.23 28.91 19.38
CA GLY A 555 -8.73 29.95 18.47
C GLY A 555 -9.59 29.32 17.38
N ASP A 556 -10.51 30.08 16.80
CA ASP A 556 -11.22 29.75 15.54
C ASP A 556 -11.83 28.33 15.44
N GLY A 557 -12.35 27.80 16.55
CA GLY A 557 -12.94 26.45 16.60
C GLY A 557 -11.90 25.32 16.60
N VAL A 558 -10.65 25.63 16.94
CA VAL A 558 -9.53 24.71 17.05
C VAL A 558 -8.93 24.77 18.45
N PHE A 559 -8.59 23.59 18.97
CA PHE A 559 -7.84 23.40 20.20
C PHE A 559 -6.58 22.58 19.89
N THR A 560 -5.40 23.11 20.21
CA THR A 560 -4.10 22.49 19.91
C THR A 560 -3.32 22.27 21.19
N VAL A 561 -2.76 21.07 21.34
CA VAL A 561 -1.90 20.68 22.47
C VAL A 561 -0.59 20.11 21.94
N ALA A 562 0.55 20.53 22.48
CA ALA A 562 1.86 20.03 22.02
C ALA A 562 2.92 19.96 23.12
N THR A 563 4.05 19.31 22.83
CA THR A 563 5.18 19.17 23.76
C THR A 563 5.93 20.48 24.03
N THR A 564 5.80 21.51 23.19
CA THR A 564 6.42 22.84 23.40
C THR A 564 5.53 24.00 22.93
N ASP A 565 5.69 25.18 23.52
CA ASP A 565 4.94 26.40 23.16
C ASP A 565 5.20 26.87 21.72
N GLU A 566 6.41 26.62 21.22
CA GLU A 566 6.77 26.88 19.83
C GLU A 566 5.97 25.96 18.90
N TYR A 567 5.99 24.65 19.17
CA TYR A 567 5.32 23.68 18.31
C TYR A 567 3.78 23.78 18.39
N ALA A 568 3.21 24.08 19.55
CA ALA A 568 1.77 24.32 19.67
C ALA A 568 1.29 25.49 18.81
N LYS A 569 2.10 26.56 18.69
CA LYS A 569 1.80 27.70 17.81
C LYS A 569 1.99 27.36 16.35
N ALA A 570 3.07 26.65 15.99
CA ALA A 570 3.32 26.21 14.62
C ALA A 570 2.23 25.24 14.12
N LEU A 571 1.78 24.32 14.97
CA LEU A 571 0.73 23.34 14.68
C LEU A 571 -0.67 23.96 14.62
N ALA A 572 -0.93 25.03 15.37
CA ALA A 572 -2.21 25.77 15.32
C ALA A 572 -2.28 26.79 14.16
N ALA A 573 -1.13 27.19 13.60
CA ALA A 573 -1.07 28.13 12.48
C ALA A 573 -1.26 27.41 11.12
N GLU A 574 -1.46 28.21 10.08
CA GLU A 574 -1.44 27.75 8.69
C GLU A 574 0.02 27.54 8.24
N GLY A 575 0.41 26.28 8.09
CA GLY A 575 1.70 25.84 7.57
C GLY A 575 1.64 25.45 6.10
N THR A 576 2.79 25.04 5.56
CA THR A 576 3.03 24.85 4.13
C THR A 576 3.43 23.43 3.75
N LEU A 577 2.99 22.40 4.49
CA LEU A 577 3.23 20.99 4.11
C LEU A 577 2.67 20.66 2.72
N ALA A 578 1.59 21.33 2.30
CA ALA A 578 1.01 21.27 0.95
C ALA A 578 2.01 21.63 -0.17
N ASP A 579 3.05 22.41 0.10
CA ASP A 579 4.08 22.79 -0.89
C ASP A 579 5.16 21.71 -1.08
N SER A 580 5.19 20.68 -0.21
CA SER A 580 6.16 19.58 -0.32
C SER A 580 5.76 18.61 -1.44
N GLU A 581 6.66 18.44 -2.42
CA GLU A 581 6.52 17.41 -3.47
C GLU A 581 6.29 16.02 -2.87
N THR A 582 7.03 15.67 -1.80
CA THR A 582 6.85 14.38 -1.10
C THR A 582 5.43 14.22 -0.56
N PHE A 583 4.84 15.28 0.00
CA PHE A 583 3.47 15.28 0.50
C PHE A 583 2.44 15.20 -0.64
N GLN A 584 2.59 16.04 -1.67
CA GLN A 584 1.70 16.06 -2.84
C GLN A 584 1.68 14.71 -3.57
N THR A 585 2.83 14.04 -3.69
CA THR A 585 2.93 12.72 -4.33
C THR A 585 2.35 11.62 -3.44
N ALA A 586 2.51 11.70 -2.11
CA ALA A 586 2.00 10.70 -1.16
C ALA A 586 0.50 10.81 -0.88
N ILE A 587 -0.07 12.02 -0.86
CA ILE A 587 -1.46 12.31 -0.49
C ILE A 587 -2.20 12.87 -1.73
N PRO A 588 -2.73 12.02 -2.63
CA PRO A 588 -3.50 12.49 -3.77
C PRO A 588 -4.77 13.22 -3.30
N ASN A 589 -5.10 14.32 -3.99
CA ASN A 589 -6.30 15.13 -3.71
C ASN A 589 -6.41 15.57 -2.23
N ALA A 590 -5.28 15.95 -1.61
CA ALA A 590 -5.17 16.26 -0.18
C ALA A 590 -6.18 17.30 0.37
N ALA A 591 -6.70 18.18 -0.48
CA ALA A 591 -7.73 19.16 -0.12
C ALA A 591 -9.14 18.55 0.02
N ASP A 592 -9.37 17.36 -0.54
CA ASP A 592 -10.70 16.75 -0.62
C ASP A 592 -10.95 15.61 0.36
N VAL A 593 -9.89 15.02 0.90
CA VAL A 593 -9.95 13.84 1.76
C VAL A 593 -10.43 14.16 3.18
N ASN A 594 -11.21 13.25 3.77
CA ASN A 594 -11.75 13.38 5.13
C ASN A 594 -10.87 12.70 6.19
N TYR A 595 -10.00 11.79 5.76
CA TYR A 595 -8.95 11.20 6.58
C TYR A 595 -7.66 11.05 5.77
N ALA A 596 -6.51 11.17 6.43
CA ALA A 596 -5.20 10.96 5.84
C ALA A 596 -4.13 10.62 6.89
N LEU A 597 -3.13 9.83 6.49
CA LEU A 597 -1.88 9.57 7.20
C LEU A 597 -0.74 9.91 6.25
N PHE A 598 0.24 10.68 6.69
CA PHE A 598 1.47 10.97 5.96
C PHE A 598 2.66 10.65 6.86
N VAL A 599 3.68 9.98 6.32
CA VAL A 599 4.97 9.76 6.97
C VAL A 599 6.08 9.99 5.95
N ASP A 600 6.94 10.95 6.23
CA ASP A 600 8.12 11.31 5.46
C ASP A 600 9.29 10.44 5.98
N LEU A 601 9.63 9.37 5.24
CA LEU A 601 10.57 8.36 5.72
C LEU A 601 12.00 8.88 5.75
N ASP A 602 12.38 9.74 4.80
CA ASP A 602 13.67 10.44 4.80
C ASP A 602 13.86 11.25 6.10
N LYS A 603 12.81 11.89 6.62
CA LYS A 603 12.85 12.64 7.90
C LYS A 603 12.95 11.76 9.15
N VAL A 604 12.57 10.47 9.08
CA VAL A 604 12.60 9.54 10.23
C VAL A 604 13.61 8.40 10.06
N GLU A 605 14.40 8.38 8.99
CA GLU A 605 15.27 7.25 8.60
C GLU A 605 16.17 6.76 9.74
N LYS A 606 16.72 7.69 10.52
CA LYS A 606 17.66 7.40 11.62
C LYS A 606 17.03 6.58 12.74
N LEU A 607 15.70 6.68 12.92
CA LEU A 607 14.98 5.98 13.98
C LEU A 607 14.81 4.48 13.66
N TYR A 608 14.53 4.14 12.40
CA TYR A 608 14.29 2.75 11.99
C TYR A 608 15.53 2.07 11.38
N LEU A 609 16.40 2.80 10.66
CA LEU A 609 17.62 2.22 10.09
C LEU A 609 18.67 1.87 11.17
N ALA A 610 18.56 2.40 12.39
CA ALA A 610 19.48 2.09 13.48
C ALA A 610 19.40 0.62 13.94
N SER A 611 18.24 -0.04 13.79
CA SER A 611 18.02 -1.46 14.12
C SER A 611 18.12 -2.40 12.92
N MET A 612 18.48 -1.89 11.73
CA MET A 612 18.55 -2.65 10.47
C MET A 612 19.98 -2.80 9.95
N GLU A 613 20.28 -3.98 9.42
CA GLU A 613 21.54 -4.33 8.77
C GLU A 613 21.29 -4.98 7.39
N GLY A 614 22.36 -5.12 6.60
CA GLY A 614 22.34 -5.85 5.33
C GLY A 614 21.28 -5.38 4.33
N ASP A 615 20.64 -6.36 3.69
CA ASP A 615 19.61 -6.16 2.67
C ASP A 615 18.38 -5.42 3.19
N ASP A 616 17.92 -5.70 4.41
CA ASP A 616 16.76 -5.02 5.00
C ASP A 616 17.00 -3.51 5.13
N LYS A 617 18.21 -3.12 5.57
CA LYS A 617 18.62 -1.71 5.63
C LYS A 617 18.63 -1.08 4.24
N ALA A 618 19.20 -1.75 3.24
CA ALA A 618 19.26 -1.24 1.87
C ALA A 618 17.86 -1.10 1.24
N ASN A 619 16.99 -2.07 1.47
CA ASN A 619 15.60 -2.10 1.00
C ASN A 619 14.73 -1.04 1.72
N ALA A 620 15.07 -0.66 2.96
CA ALA A 620 14.36 0.40 3.70
C ALA A 620 14.91 1.82 3.40
N GLN A 621 16.12 1.94 2.87
CA GLN A 621 16.73 3.21 2.42
C GLN A 621 16.21 3.71 1.06
N VAL A 622 15.61 2.84 0.25
CA VAL A 622 14.98 3.25 -1.02
C VAL A 622 13.56 3.80 -0.85
N LEU A 623 13.02 3.81 0.37
CA LEU A 623 11.68 4.30 0.69
C LEU A 623 11.72 5.79 1.08
N ARG A 624 10.93 6.61 0.41
CA ARG A 624 10.89 8.07 0.58
C ARG A 624 9.78 8.53 1.53
N ALA A 625 8.58 7.96 1.38
CA ALA A 625 7.42 8.31 2.22
C ALA A 625 6.30 7.26 2.12
N VAL A 626 5.38 7.32 3.08
CA VAL A 626 4.08 6.61 3.06
C VAL A 626 2.96 7.65 3.12
N GLY A 627 1.94 7.49 2.28
CA GLY A 627 0.70 8.25 2.37
C GLY A 627 -0.51 7.33 2.32
N LEU A 628 -1.47 7.51 3.22
CA LEU A 628 -2.82 6.95 3.10
C LEU A 628 -3.78 8.13 3.10
N SER A 629 -4.81 8.11 2.25
CA SER A 629 -5.80 9.19 2.20
C SER A 629 -7.12 8.69 1.63
N GLY A 630 -8.24 9.34 1.97
CA GLY A 630 -9.52 8.92 1.45
C GLY A 630 -10.72 9.77 1.89
N THR A 631 -11.87 9.48 1.28
CA THR A 631 -13.16 10.12 1.60
C THR A 631 -14.12 9.11 2.22
N GLN A 632 -15.10 9.61 2.95
CA GLN A 632 -16.20 8.81 3.49
C GLN A 632 -17.52 9.56 3.31
N THR A 633 -18.47 8.91 2.67
CA THR A 633 -19.84 9.37 2.42
C THR A 633 -20.83 8.48 3.17
N ASP A 634 -22.12 8.72 2.96
CA ASP A 634 -23.20 7.92 3.55
C ASP A 634 -23.27 6.47 3.03
N THR A 635 -22.79 6.23 1.80
CA THR A 635 -22.91 4.95 1.08
C THR A 635 -21.57 4.29 0.74
N GLU A 636 -20.47 5.06 0.73
CA GLU A 636 -19.15 4.58 0.32
C GLU A 636 -18.00 5.20 1.13
N ALA A 637 -16.90 4.46 1.24
CA ALA A 637 -15.60 4.98 1.64
C ALA A 637 -14.59 4.67 0.53
N THR A 638 -13.74 5.64 0.19
CA THR A 638 -12.66 5.48 -0.79
C THR A 638 -11.32 5.62 -0.09
N PHE A 639 -10.28 4.96 -0.60
CA PHE A 639 -8.91 5.09 -0.10
C PHE A 639 -7.85 5.02 -1.21
N SER A 640 -6.71 5.63 -0.95
CA SER A 640 -5.46 5.48 -1.69
C SER A 640 -4.31 5.39 -0.70
N LEU A 641 -3.57 4.28 -0.74
CA LEU A 641 -2.32 4.04 -0.01
C LEU A 641 -1.15 4.09 -0.98
N ARG A 642 -0.24 5.05 -0.82
CA ARG A 642 0.98 5.22 -1.62
C ARG A 642 2.23 4.94 -0.81
N LEU A 643 3.12 4.12 -1.36
CA LEU A 643 4.51 3.97 -0.92
C LEU A 643 5.40 4.63 -1.96
N LEU A 644 6.18 5.63 -1.55
CA LEU A 644 7.06 6.42 -2.43
C LEU A 644 8.51 5.92 -2.33
N PHE A 645 9.27 6.12 -3.40
CA PHE A 645 10.65 5.66 -3.53
C PHE A 645 11.61 6.79 -3.94
N ASN A 646 12.86 6.66 -3.50
CA ASN A 646 14.00 7.52 -3.84
C ASN A 646 14.69 7.08 -5.14
#